data_AF-A0A6C0LIE5-F1
#
_entry.id   AF-A0A6C0LIE5-F1
#
_cell.length_a   1.000
_cell.length_b   1.000
_cell.length_c   1.000
_cell.angle_alpha   90.00
_cell.angle_beta   90.00
_cell.angle_gamma   90.00
#
_symmetry.space_group_name_H-M   'P 1'
#
loop_
_entity.id
_entity.type
_entity.pdbx_description
1 polymer ?
#
loop_
_entity_poly.entity_id
_entity_poly.type
_entity_poly.pdbx_seq_one_letter_code
_entity_poly.pdbx_strand_id
1 'polypeptide(L)'
;MNKKANEALCIRNTGTWANVKPEHKFDSAKFKPDIVLKDLPDLSPKIYNMIQRINELDAKDMANENRYYKHIIYSDVSGVYGAKMVASSLIANKFNLVYSNKFAIKTDLQDKDKDRTFGLLTTSTVYQKPLTVGLKKKMMTLMNERPANINGKNMRIIVLDSGYKEGLDVFDVKYMHILEPLETKAEYTQVVGRGTRYCGQSGLPFVPNVGWALNIFRYNIKYDNDNTVHDLYIKHSNKNISAFNFIADIESIIIASAVDTPLTENLHLLSEKNNRFYDYMMAKNNIKIEKPKRKDLIEVVNNIRGKIYTNDNSIDCKKKCQGPLEDFPSANALLIIAAVFTIDNVGNRDDVRMKKGTKKLYRGEETNKVANYIKDGDLLKYLNERFPKPHLCNIIDKNQNFCNAINKLWMNPIPFLKLYGDKIIENLNYYKKVNAITDKNFADALKFIYEYKSQLIVKKPKFEPVPPKTKMTNFELYKYVEKHYAPYKWAYVDIVNKCVAAPVADADSDAKDTDAGMDAVVAKSVKPYNIVTFSHTQNFVQKFLTPQSPYKGMLLFHSVGSGKTCTAIATATNTFAREGYTILWVTRHTLKEDIWKNMFDNICNVIIQERLNNGEILPTTRAKRMEFLGKNWLQPISYKQFTNLIKGKNKYYKEMVDLNGKEDPFRKTLIIIDEIHKIYSSSLSALEKPNPEVLQTMVQNSYKASGNDSLKMLLMTATPITDDHMSCVKILNLLLENFERFPEEFDRFKTMFCNENGLFTEKGSQEFMNRITGLVSYIDRANDRSQFAYPVIRDVLLEIEQTRVTNTGLNEIKFKIQEYEDRLNNKEVKLTKDETKELKKELATMKKEQKNAVKDKDTPKNVIDFINNCFIKKPLVAVRKNAKKAVAEDEEGNTIIKAVKTKKATVAKKTKAIVADDDDIGVADGVKEAIKVIEDVEDDVIGEPGAVVIKAVKTKKAPVARKTKVAKAIVADDDEAGVGDGVKVAVKVATKVTDAKKAKVAKTVKLAKSPKKCKEGQVLNPATGRCIKQKVARDDKYSF
;
A
#
# COMPACT_ATOMS: atom_id res chain seq x y z
N MET A 1 13.47 26.82 -1.77
CA MET A 1 13.35 25.50 -2.45
C MET A 1 14.48 25.39 -3.47
N ASN A 2 15.11 24.22 -3.58
CA ASN A 2 16.21 23.95 -4.52
C ASN A 2 15.72 24.05 -5.99
N LYS A 3 16.58 24.45 -6.93
CA LYS A 3 16.27 24.65 -8.37
C LYS A 3 15.56 23.43 -8.99
N LYS A 4 16.10 22.23 -8.76
CA LYS A 4 15.55 20.96 -9.26
C LYS A 4 14.13 20.68 -8.74
N ALA A 5 13.84 20.99 -7.47
CA ALA A 5 12.51 20.81 -6.89
C ALA A 5 11.44 21.71 -7.56
N ASN A 6 11.82 22.91 -8.02
CA ASN A 6 10.90 23.79 -8.77
C ASN A 6 10.65 23.27 -10.19
N GLU A 7 11.67 22.70 -10.84
CA GLU A 7 11.55 22.07 -12.16
C GLU A 7 10.61 20.86 -12.11
N ALA A 8 10.78 19.98 -11.12
CA ALA A 8 9.91 18.82 -10.92
C ALA A 8 8.44 19.24 -10.74
N LEU A 9 8.16 20.21 -9.87
CA LEU A 9 6.80 20.71 -9.68
C LEU A 9 6.22 21.32 -10.96
N CYS A 10 7.02 22.04 -11.74
CA CYS A 10 6.62 22.59 -13.03
C CYS A 10 6.25 21.48 -14.02
N ILE A 11 7.10 20.45 -14.16
CA ILE A 11 6.86 19.30 -15.05
C ILE A 11 5.58 18.57 -14.65
N ARG A 12 5.41 18.28 -13.35
CA ARG A 12 4.26 17.54 -12.82
C ARG A 12 2.93 18.27 -13.09
N ASN A 13 2.88 19.57 -12.82
CA ASN A 13 1.68 20.38 -13.04
C ASN A 13 1.37 20.54 -14.53
N THR A 14 2.39 20.85 -15.33
CA THR A 14 2.26 21.11 -16.76
C THR A 14 1.88 19.84 -17.51
N GLY A 15 2.46 18.70 -17.15
CA GLY A 15 2.12 17.40 -17.70
C GLY A 15 0.67 16.97 -17.44
N THR A 16 -0.03 17.61 -16.50
CA THR A 16 -1.47 17.39 -16.27
C THR A 16 -2.32 18.41 -17.02
N TRP A 17 -2.05 19.70 -16.86
CA TRP A 17 -2.65 20.76 -17.68
C TRP A 17 -1.63 21.88 -17.93
N ALA A 18 -1.28 22.10 -19.20
CA ALA A 18 -0.38 23.17 -19.60
C ALA A 18 -1.09 24.54 -19.65
N ASN A 19 -0.45 25.59 -19.15
CA ASN A 19 -0.88 26.98 -19.31
C ASN A 19 -2.35 27.26 -18.89
N VAL A 20 -2.71 26.97 -17.63
CA VAL A 20 -4.07 27.20 -17.13
C VAL A 20 -4.42 28.70 -17.14
N LYS A 21 -5.46 29.07 -17.90
CA LYS A 21 -6.00 30.44 -17.96
C LYS A 21 -7.31 30.57 -17.16
N PRO A 22 -7.75 31.79 -16.77
CA PRO A 22 -9.06 31.99 -16.12
C PRO A 22 -10.24 31.42 -16.90
N GLU A 23 -10.19 31.49 -18.23
CA GLU A 23 -11.20 30.97 -19.15
C GLU A 23 -11.37 29.44 -19.04
N HIS A 24 -10.36 28.74 -18.54
CA HIS A 24 -10.41 27.30 -18.34
C HIS A 24 -11.03 26.90 -17.00
N LYS A 25 -11.16 27.80 -16.03
CA LYS A 25 -11.54 27.46 -14.64
C LYS A 25 -13.05 27.57 -14.47
N PHE A 26 -13.74 26.46 -14.21
CA PHE A 26 -15.21 26.44 -14.08
C PHE A 26 -15.76 27.35 -12.96
N ASP A 27 -14.95 27.63 -11.94
CA ASP A 27 -15.31 28.50 -10.83
C ASP A 27 -14.83 29.95 -11.02
N SER A 28 -14.42 30.32 -12.23
CA SER A 28 -14.14 31.69 -12.65
C SER A 28 -15.31 32.30 -13.41
N ALA A 29 -15.56 33.59 -13.20
CA ALA A 29 -16.52 34.36 -14.00
C ALA A 29 -16.17 34.43 -15.50
N LYS A 30 -14.91 34.13 -15.88
CA LYS A 30 -14.44 34.13 -17.27
C LYS A 30 -14.55 32.75 -17.95
N PHE A 31 -15.06 31.74 -17.26
CA PHE A 31 -15.11 30.37 -17.76
C PHE A 31 -15.80 30.27 -19.12
N LYS A 32 -15.13 29.62 -20.08
CA LYS A 32 -15.65 29.40 -21.44
C LYS A 32 -15.49 27.93 -21.82
N PRO A 33 -16.57 27.13 -21.75
CA PRO A 33 -16.56 25.70 -22.13
C PRO A 33 -15.93 25.43 -23.50
N ASP A 34 -16.24 26.24 -24.51
CA ASP A 34 -15.76 26.02 -25.87
C ASP A 34 -14.24 26.21 -26.00
N ILE A 35 -13.66 27.13 -25.21
CA ILE A 35 -12.19 27.30 -25.14
C ILE A 35 -11.56 26.07 -24.48
N VAL A 36 -12.19 25.54 -23.42
CA VAL A 36 -11.71 24.30 -22.78
C VAL A 36 -11.70 23.17 -23.80
N LEU A 37 -12.80 22.94 -24.53
CA LEU A 37 -12.88 21.87 -25.54
C LEU A 37 -11.83 22.03 -26.64
N LYS A 38 -11.61 23.26 -27.10
CA LYS A 38 -10.60 23.57 -28.13
C LYS A 38 -9.18 23.28 -27.63
N ASP A 39 -8.82 23.73 -26.44
CA ASP A 39 -7.46 23.65 -25.92
C ASP A 39 -7.15 22.28 -25.29
N LEU A 40 -8.17 21.46 -24.98
CA LEU A 40 -8.03 20.20 -24.24
C LEU A 40 -7.08 19.18 -24.90
N PRO A 41 -7.14 18.90 -26.22
CA PRO A 41 -6.25 17.92 -26.85
C PRO A 41 -4.76 18.29 -26.74
N ASP A 42 -4.45 19.58 -26.88
CA ASP A 42 -3.07 20.07 -26.93
C ASP A 42 -2.49 20.35 -25.53
N LEU A 43 -3.30 20.94 -24.64
CA LEU A 43 -2.85 21.39 -23.32
C LEU A 43 -3.05 20.33 -22.22
N SER A 44 -3.96 19.38 -22.40
CA SER A 44 -4.20 18.29 -21.45
C SER A 44 -4.62 16.98 -22.15
N PRO A 45 -3.73 16.39 -22.96
CA PRO A 45 -4.02 15.17 -23.72
C PRO A 45 -4.45 13.99 -22.83
N LYS A 46 -3.99 13.94 -21.57
CA LYS A 46 -4.44 12.93 -20.59
C LYS A 46 -5.91 13.07 -20.23
N ILE A 47 -6.39 14.29 -19.92
CA ILE A 47 -7.79 14.51 -19.59
C ILE A 47 -8.66 14.32 -20.84
N TYR A 48 -8.17 14.75 -22.01
CA TYR A 48 -8.82 14.47 -23.30
C TYR A 48 -9.04 12.96 -23.49
N ASN A 49 -7.96 12.16 -23.46
CA ASN A 49 -8.03 10.72 -23.66
C ASN A 49 -8.86 10.02 -22.58
N MET A 50 -8.80 10.50 -21.33
CA MET A 50 -9.64 9.99 -20.25
C MET A 50 -11.13 10.19 -20.54
N ILE A 51 -11.55 11.36 -21.01
CA ILE A 51 -12.96 11.62 -21.36
C ILE A 51 -13.39 10.75 -22.55
N GLN A 52 -12.55 10.62 -23.58
CA GLN A 52 -12.83 9.72 -24.71
C GLN A 52 -12.99 8.27 -24.24
N ARG A 53 -12.11 7.82 -23.33
CA ARG A 53 -12.20 6.49 -22.74
C ARG A 53 -13.49 6.29 -21.96
N ILE A 54 -13.93 7.27 -21.17
CA ILE A 54 -15.20 7.20 -20.44
C ILE A 54 -16.35 7.00 -21.45
N ASN A 55 -16.37 7.76 -22.54
CA ASN A 55 -17.39 7.61 -23.59
C ASN A 55 -17.34 6.22 -24.27
N GLU A 56 -16.14 5.69 -24.56
CA GLU A 56 -15.97 4.34 -25.12
C GLU A 56 -16.48 3.25 -24.17
N LEU A 57 -16.16 3.37 -22.87
CA LEU A 57 -16.61 2.43 -21.85
C LEU A 57 -18.13 2.49 -21.69
N ASP A 58 -18.71 3.69 -21.72
CA ASP A 58 -20.15 3.90 -21.68
C ASP A 58 -20.88 3.24 -22.84
N ALA A 59 -20.36 3.42 -24.06
CA ALA A 59 -20.93 2.76 -25.23
C ALA A 59 -20.88 1.23 -25.09
N LYS A 60 -19.78 0.68 -24.56
CA LYS A 60 -19.63 -0.76 -24.33
C LYS A 60 -20.54 -1.29 -23.23
N ASP A 61 -20.65 -0.58 -22.11
CA ASP A 61 -21.48 -1.00 -20.99
C ASP A 61 -22.98 -0.93 -21.33
N MET A 62 -23.39 0.10 -22.07
CA MET A 62 -24.76 0.19 -22.59
C MET A 62 -25.06 -0.92 -23.60
N ALA A 63 -24.12 -1.22 -24.51
CA ALA A 63 -24.30 -2.29 -25.49
C ALA A 63 -24.36 -3.69 -24.85
N ASN A 64 -23.53 -3.96 -23.85
CA ASN A 64 -23.41 -5.29 -23.25
C ASN A 64 -24.42 -5.53 -22.11
N GLU A 65 -24.74 -4.50 -21.34
CA GLU A 65 -25.43 -4.65 -20.05
C GLU A 65 -26.56 -3.64 -19.83
N ASN A 66 -26.81 -2.73 -20.79
CA ASN A 66 -27.84 -1.70 -20.74
C ASN A 66 -27.83 -0.87 -19.45
N ARG A 67 -26.63 -0.51 -18.96
CA ARG A 67 -26.45 0.32 -17.76
C ARG A 67 -25.12 1.05 -17.79
N TYR A 68 -25.08 2.21 -17.13
CA TYR A 68 -23.84 2.89 -16.80
C TYR A 68 -23.22 2.36 -15.51
N TYR A 69 -21.93 2.67 -15.34
CA TYR A 69 -21.19 2.36 -14.13
C TYR A 69 -20.51 3.60 -13.54
N LYS A 70 -20.15 3.50 -12.26
CA LYS A 70 -19.48 4.56 -11.51
C LYS A 70 -17.98 4.59 -11.77
N HIS A 71 -17.42 5.80 -11.78
CA HIS A 71 -15.99 6.06 -11.99
C HIS A 71 -15.37 6.82 -10.83
N ILE A 72 -14.12 6.50 -10.51
CA ILE A 72 -13.23 7.37 -9.71
C ILE A 72 -12.23 8.03 -10.67
N ILE A 73 -12.05 9.33 -10.56
CA ILE A 73 -10.95 10.05 -11.22
C ILE A 73 -10.05 10.62 -10.13
N TYR A 74 -8.78 10.24 -10.12
CA TYR A 74 -7.79 10.72 -9.16
C TYR A 74 -6.70 11.51 -9.88
N SER A 75 -6.39 12.69 -9.36
CA SER A 75 -5.21 13.46 -9.73
C SER A 75 -4.35 13.70 -8.50
N ASP A 76 -3.08 13.33 -8.59
CA ASP A 76 -2.10 13.58 -7.54
C ASP A 76 -1.70 15.08 -7.46
N VAL A 77 -1.97 15.81 -8.54
CA VAL A 77 -1.68 17.23 -8.65
C VAL A 77 -2.66 18.06 -7.81
N SER A 78 -2.12 18.72 -6.78
CA SER A 78 -2.85 19.66 -5.94
C SER A 78 -3.07 21.02 -6.63
N GLY A 79 -3.94 21.83 -6.06
CA GLY A 79 -4.18 23.18 -6.56
C GLY A 79 -5.12 23.22 -7.78
N VAL A 80 -4.76 24.07 -8.74
CA VAL A 80 -5.64 24.39 -9.87
C VAL A 80 -5.49 23.40 -11.04
N TYR A 81 -4.31 22.79 -11.22
CA TYR A 81 -3.94 22.03 -12.42
C TYR A 81 -4.57 20.63 -12.50
N GLY A 82 -4.86 19.99 -11.36
CA GLY A 82 -5.36 18.62 -11.27
C GLY A 82 -6.89 18.53 -11.28
N ALA A 83 -7.45 18.07 -10.15
CA ALA A 83 -8.89 17.79 -10.01
C ALA A 83 -9.83 18.93 -10.44
N LYS A 84 -9.44 20.20 -10.25
CA LYS A 84 -10.23 21.35 -10.73
C LYS A 84 -10.30 21.43 -12.24
N MET A 85 -9.21 21.15 -12.95
CA MET A 85 -9.20 21.13 -14.41
C MET A 85 -9.94 19.92 -14.98
N VAL A 86 -9.93 18.79 -14.28
CA VAL A 86 -10.81 17.66 -14.59
C VAL A 86 -12.27 18.09 -14.51
N ALA A 87 -12.66 18.75 -13.42
CA ALA A 87 -14.02 19.26 -13.25
C ALA A 87 -14.41 20.26 -14.36
N SER A 88 -13.52 21.19 -14.72
CA SER A 88 -13.73 22.09 -15.87
C SER A 88 -13.96 21.34 -17.18
N SER A 89 -13.18 20.30 -17.43
CA SER A 89 -13.25 19.51 -18.66
C SER A 89 -14.52 18.67 -18.72
N LEU A 90 -14.95 18.10 -17.59
CA LEU A 90 -16.22 17.39 -17.46
C LEU A 90 -17.40 18.35 -17.71
N ILE A 91 -17.40 19.54 -17.11
CA ILE A 91 -18.44 20.56 -17.34
C ILE A 91 -18.48 20.98 -18.82
N ALA A 92 -17.31 21.17 -19.44
CA ALA A 92 -17.23 21.48 -20.87
C ALA A 92 -17.81 20.36 -21.74
N ASN A 93 -17.66 19.10 -21.32
CA ASN A 93 -18.25 17.90 -21.94
C ASN A 93 -19.67 17.57 -21.43
N LYS A 94 -20.40 18.59 -20.92
CA LYS A 94 -21.81 18.49 -20.51
C LYS A 94 -22.08 17.55 -19.33
N PHE A 95 -21.11 17.36 -18.44
CA PHE A 95 -21.35 16.75 -17.13
C PHE A 95 -21.76 17.80 -16.09
N ASN A 96 -22.62 17.39 -15.17
CA ASN A 96 -23.22 18.22 -14.15
C ASN A 96 -22.57 18.00 -12.78
N LEU A 97 -22.03 19.07 -12.19
CA LEU A 97 -21.58 19.07 -10.81
C LEU A 97 -22.78 18.95 -9.86
N VAL A 98 -22.75 17.97 -8.95
CA VAL A 98 -23.87 17.61 -8.04
C VAL A 98 -24.17 18.63 -6.94
N TYR A 99 -23.35 19.68 -6.80
CA TYR A 99 -23.58 20.75 -5.83
C TYR A 99 -23.51 22.14 -6.48
N SER A 100 -24.21 23.09 -5.88
CA SER A 100 -24.22 24.50 -6.27
C SER A 100 -23.02 25.28 -5.71
N ASN A 101 -22.83 26.53 -6.15
CA ASN A 101 -21.83 27.45 -5.59
C ASN A 101 -22.03 27.77 -4.09
N LYS A 102 -23.20 27.45 -3.53
CA LYS A 102 -23.51 27.52 -2.09
C LYS A 102 -23.19 26.23 -1.34
N PHE A 103 -22.56 25.24 -1.99
CA PHE A 103 -22.27 23.91 -1.43
C PHE A 103 -23.50 23.14 -0.93
N ALA A 104 -24.67 23.41 -1.53
CA ALA A 104 -25.87 22.60 -1.37
C ALA A 104 -25.96 21.56 -2.51
N ILE A 105 -26.30 20.32 -2.17
CA ILE A 105 -26.58 19.26 -3.16
C ILE A 105 -27.78 19.69 -4.00
N LYS A 106 -27.68 19.55 -5.33
CA LYS A 106 -28.77 19.86 -6.25
C LYS A 106 -29.81 18.74 -6.18
N THR A 107 -31.07 19.11 -5.97
CA THR A 107 -32.21 18.18 -5.86
C THR A 107 -33.05 18.13 -7.14
N ASP A 108 -32.75 19.02 -8.09
CA ASP A 108 -33.52 19.36 -9.29
C ASP A 108 -32.82 18.92 -10.59
N LEU A 109 -31.97 17.89 -10.53
CA LEU A 109 -31.36 17.33 -11.74
C LEU A 109 -32.45 16.65 -12.60
N GLN A 110 -32.64 17.13 -13.83
CA GLN A 110 -33.57 16.53 -14.78
C GLN A 110 -33.16 15.08 -15.08
N ASP A 111 -34.10 14.19 -15.41
CA ASP A 111 -33.77 12.77 -15.65
C ASP A 111 -32.73 12.57 -16.76
N LYS A 112 -32.74 13.42 -17.78
CA LYS A 112 -31.72 13.42 -18.86
C LYS A 112 -30.30 13.78 -18.40
N ASP A 113 -30.17 14.45 -17.25
CA ASP A 113 -28.91 14.94 -16.69
C ASP A 113 -28.31 13.98 -15.66
N LYS A 114 -29.09 13.01 -15.18
CA LYS A 114 -28.73 12.08 -14.09
C LYS A 114 -27.56 11.16 -14.44
N ASP A 115 -27.48 10.71 -15.69
CA ASP A 115 -26.42 9.82 -16.17
C ASP A 115 -25.08 10.52 -16.47
N ARG A 116 -25.05 11.85 -16.39
CA ARG A 116 -23.85 12.69 -16.59
C ARG A 116 -23.55 13.54 -15.36
N THR A 117 -23.58 12.94 -14.18
CA THR A 117 -23.32 13.64 -12.92
C THR A 117 -21.91 13.37 -12.39
N PHE A 118 -21.32 14.38 -11.74
CA PHE A 118 -20.07 14.19 -11.02
C PHE A 118 -19.97 15.02 -9.75
N GLY A 119 -19.18 14.54 -8.79
CA GLY A 119 -18.81 15.26 -7.60
C GLY A 119 -17.31 15.55 -7.56
N LEU A 120 -16.95 16.77 -7.14
CA LEU A 120 -15.57 17.19 -6.95
C LEU A 120 -15.24 17.30 -5.44
N LEU A 121 -14.28 16.51 -4.98
CA LEU A 121 -13.64 16.65 -3.67
C LEU A 121 -12.19 17.09 -3.87
N THR A 122 -11.88 18.32 -3.47
CA THR A 122 -10.54 18.91 -3.55
C THR A 122 -10.21 19.66 -2.26
N THR A 123 -8.92 19.69 -1.92
CA THR A 123 -8.34 20.50 -0.85
C THR A 123 -8.21 21.97 -1.23
N SER A 124 -8.24 22.25 -2.53
CA SER A 124 -8.22 23.61 -3.06
C SER A 124 -9.57 24.29 -2.86
N THR A 125 -9.58 25.61 -2.86
CA THR A 125 -10.83 26.37 -2.82
C THR A 125 -11.61 26.19 -4.12
N VAL A 126 -12.93 26.07 -3.97
CA VAL A 126 -13.91 26.02 -5.07
C VAL A 126 -14.86 27.18 -4.87
N TYR A 127 -15.06 28.02 -5.88
CA TYR A 127 -15.79 29.28 -5.74
C TYR A 127 -15.23 30.16 -4.60
N GLN A 128 -13.89 30.20 -4.49
CA GLN A 128 -13.14 30.94 -3.47
C GLN A 128 -13.38 30.49 -2.01
N LYS A 129 -14.07 29.37 -1.78
CA LYS A 129 -14.35 28.83 -0.45
C LYS A 129 -13.79 27.39 -0.32
N PRO A 130 -13.29 26.99 0.86
CA PRO A 130 -12.94 25.59 1.11
C PRO A 130 -14.21 24.73 1.16
N LEU A 131 -14.13 23.47 0.73
CA LEU A 131 -15.25 22.54 0.83
C LEU A 131 -15.59 22.25 2.31
N THR A 132 -16.87 22.16 2.63
CA THR A 132 -17.32 21.89 4.01
C THR A 132 -17.33 20.38 4.30
N VAL A 133 -17.08 20.01 5.56
CA VAL A 133 -17.19 18.61 6.02
C VAL A 133 -18.61 18.07 5.79
N GLY A 134 -19.63 18.91 5.97
CA GLY A 134 -21.02 18.57 5.70
C GLY A 134 -21.29 18.22 4.24
N LEU A 135 -20.73 18.97 3.28
CA LEU A 135 -20.84 18.65 1.86
C LEU A 135 -20.17 17.31 1.54
N LYS A 136 -18.94 17.09 2.05
CA LYS A 136 -18.23 15.80 1.89
C LYS A 136 -19.11 14.63 2.35
N LYS A 137 -19.71 14.72 3.55
CA LYS A 137 -20.58 13.67 4.10
C LYS A 137 -21.79 13.41 3.19
N LYS A 138 -22.49 14.46 2.76
CA LYS A 138 -23.66 14.35 1.86
C LYS A 138 -23.29 13.73 0.52
N MET A 139 -22.18 14.14 -0.09
CA MET A 139 -21.71 13.56 -1.36
C MET A 139 -21.38 12.07 -1.22
N MET A 140 -20.74 11.67 -0.12
CA MET A 140 -20.41 10.26 0.10
C MET A 140 -21.63 9.40 0.41
N THR A 141 -22.60 9.94 1.14
CA THR A 141 -23.91 9.29 1.31
C THR A 141 -24.57 9.05 -0.05
N LEU A 142 -24.60 10.06 -0.92
CA LEU A 142 -25.18 9.96 -2.26
C LEU A 142 -24.43 8.94 -3.15
N MET A 143 -23.09 9.00 -3.16
CA MET A 143 -22.24 8.13 -3.99
C MET A 143 -22.39 6.64 -3.63
N ASN A 144 -22.54 6.34 -2.34
CA ASN A 144 -22.57 4.98 -1.80
C ASN A 144 -23.98 4.44 -1.51
N GLU A 145 -25.03 5.18 -1.90
CA GLU A 145 -26.41 4.78 -1.69
C GLU A 145 -26.75 3.51 -2.49
N ARG A 146 -27.33 2.51 -1.81
CA ARG A 146 -27.78 1.25 -2.40
C ARG A 146 -29.27 1.03 -2.10
N PRO A 147 -30.08 0.54 -3.07
CA PRO A 147 -29.69 0.24 -4.45
C PRO A 147 -29.66 1.48 -5.37
N ALA A 148 -30.13 2.64 -4.89
CA ALA A 148 -30.46 3.80 -5.73
C ALA A 148 -29.30 4.36 -6.59
N ASN A 149 -28.04 4.21 -6.15
CA ASN A 149 -26.88 4.73 -6.87
C ASN A 149 -25.84 3.64 -7.21
N ILE A 150 -26.23 2.36 -7.34
CA ILE A 150 -25.30 1.30 -7.79
C ILE A 150 -24.75 1.64 -9.20
N ASN A 151 -25.63 2.04 -10.11
CA ASN A 151 -25.29 2.37 -11.51
C ASN A 151 -24.93 3.86 -11.72
N GLY A 152 -24.83 4.65 -10.64
CA GLY A 152 -24.44 6.07 -10.74
C GLY A 152 -25.53 7.06 -11.14
N LYS A 153 -26.82 6.69 -11.06
CA LYS A 153 -27.97 7.54 -11.45
C LYS A 153 -28.03 8.89 -10.70
N ASN A 154 -27.58 8.93 -9.46
CA ASN A 154 -27.60 10.16 -8.65
C ASN A 154 -26.25 10.88 -8.67
N MET A 155 -25.16 10.12 -8.59
CA MET A 155 -23.80 10.61 -8.72
C MET A 155 -22.94 9.53 -9.36
N ARG A 156 -22.51 9.78 -10.60
CA ARG A 156 -21.82 8.77 -11.40
C ARG A 156 -20.30 8.81 -11.26
N ILE A 157 -19.71 9.99 -11.28
CA ILE A 157 -18.26 10.18 -11.26
C ILE A 157 -17.84 10.91 -9.99
N ILE A 158 -16.78 10.46 -9.32
CA ILE A 158 -16.15 11.21 -8.24
C ILE A 158 -14.73 11.62 -8.63
N VAL A 159 -14.44 12.91 -8.55
CA VAL A 159 -13.12 13.49 -8.84
C VAL A 159 -12.44 13.83 -7.52
N LEU A 160 -11.24 13.30 -7.33
CA LEU A 160 -10.43 13.38 -6.12
C LEU A 160 -9.06 14.01 -6.43
N ASP A 161 -8.57 14.86 -5.54
CA ASP A 161 -7.16 15.28 -5.54
C ASP A 161 -6.32 14.53 -4.49
N SER A 162 -5.03 14.85 -4.42
CA SER A 162 -4.06 14.23 -3.49
C SER A 162 -4.42 14.36 -2.00
N GLY A 163 -5.32 15.26 -1.62
CA GLY A 163 -5.81 15.35 -0.24
C GLY A 163 -6.83 14.27 0.13
N TYR A 164 -7.42 13.57 -0.84
CA TYR A 164 -8.41 12.51 -0.63
C TYR A 164 -7.85 11.11 -0.95
N LYS A 165 -6.52 10.94 -0.92
CA LYS A 165 -5.88 9.61 -0.96
C LYS A 165 -6.23 8.73 0.25
N GLU A 166 -6.81 9.33 1.29
CA GLU A 166 -7.25 8.68 2.52
C GLU A 166 -8.63 9.15 3.01
N GLY A 167 -9.23 8.39 3.93
CA GLY A 167 -10.46 8.78 4.63
C GLY A 167 -11.70 8.90 3.74
N LEU A 168 -11.79 8.02 2.74
CA LEU A 168 -12.92 7.91 1.80
C LEU A 168 -13.09 6.47 1.32
N ASP A 169 -14.31 5.97 1.27
CA ASP A 169 -14.63 4.65 0.71
C ASP A 169 -15.66 4.85 -0.39
N VAL A 170 -15.42 4.33 -1.60
CA VAL A 170 -16.32 4.48 -2.75
C VAL A 170 -16.79 3.10 -3.18
N PHE A 171 -18.10 2.87 -3.12
CA PHE A 171 -18.71 1.57 -3.39
C PHE A 171 -19.21 1.46 -4.83
N ASP A 172 -19.28 0.23 -5.32
CA ASP A 172 -19.85 -0.18 -6.62
C ASP A 172 -19.26 0.59 -7.82
N VAL A 173 -17.96 0.86 -7.75
CA VAL A 173 -17.19 1.45 -8.86
C VAL A 173 -16.63 0.35 -9.75
N LYS A 174 -16.78 0.51 -11.07
CA LYS A 174 -16.23 -0.43 -12.09
C LYS A 174 -14.92 0.09 -12.67
N TYR A 175 -14.75 1.42 -12.68
CA TYR A 175 -13.64 2.10 -13.34
C TYR A 175 -12.92 3.10 -12.42
N MET A 176 -11.60 3.17 -12.57
CA MET A 176 -10.76 4.16 -11.93
C MET A 176 -9.77 4.75 -12.94
N HIS A 177 -9.62 6.07 -12.94
CA HIS A 177 -8.70 6.80 -13.79
C HIS A 177 -7.67 7.52 -12.90
N ILE A 178 -6.39 7.21 -13.10
CA ILE A 178 -5.28 7.84 -12.38
C ILE A 178 -4.53 8.71 -13.40
N LEU A 179 -4.64 10.03 -13.28
CA LEU A 179 -4.17 10.97 -14.28
C LEU A 179 -2.65 11.15 -14.35
N GLU A 180 -1.94 10.77 -13.29
CA GLU A 180 -0.48 10.77 -13.26
C GLU A 180 0.02 9.51 -12.57
N PRO A 181 1.12 8.88 -13.05
CA PRO A 181 1.74 7.79 -12.31
C PRO A 181 2.12 8.23 -10.90
N LEU A 182 1.81 7.39 -9.92
CA LEU A 182 2.09 7.62 -8.50
C LEU A 182 3.52 7.23 -8.19
N GLU A 183 4.15 7.93 -7.25
CA GLU A 183 5.59 7.82 -7.02
C GLU A 183 5.98 6.53 -6.30
N THR A 184 5.08 6.02 -5.45
CA THR A 184 5.35 4.86 -4.60
C THR A 184 4.20 3.87 -4.63
N LYS A 185 4.51 2.59 -4.37
CA LYS A 185 3.52 1.52 -4.21
C LYS A 185 2.56 1.78 -3.04
N ALA A 186 3.04 2.44 -1.98
CA ALA A 186 2.23 2.82 -0.82
C ALA A 186 1.12 3.80 -1.23
N GLU A 187 1.46 4.86 -1.96
CA GLU A 187 0.47 5.81 -2.47
C GLU A 187 -0.52 5.14 -3.42
N TYR A 188 -0.03 4.29 -4.31
CA TYR A 188 -0.88 3.48 -5.18
C TYR A 188 -1.89 2.65 -4.40
N THR A 189 -1.45 1.96 -3.34
CA THR A 189 -2.32 1.15 -2.49
C THR A 189 -3.38 2.00 -1.78
N GLN A 190 -3.02 3.20 -1.31
CA GLN A 190 -3.96 4.11 -0.67
C GLN A 190 -5.02 4.65 -1.63
N VAL A 191 -4.60 4.99 -2.85
CA VAL A 191 -5.46 5.54 -3.91
C VAL A 191 -6.40 4.47 -4.46
N VAL A 192 -5.88 3.31 -4.88
CA VAL A 192 -6.71 2.19 -5.36
C VAL A 192 -7.59 1.64 -4.25
N GLY A 193 -7.11 1.64 -3.01
CA GLY A 193 -7.88 1.28 -1.82
C GLY A 193 -9.12 2.14 -1.56
N ARG A 194 -9.33 3.25 -2.27
CA ARG A 194 -10.61 3.99 -2.26
C ARG A 194 -11.71 3.21 -2.96
N GLY A 195 -11.35 2.42 -3.98
CA GLY A 195 -12.25 1.61 -4.79
C GLY A 195 -12.18 0.10 -4.52
N THR A 196 -11.30 -0.42 -3.66
CA THR A 196 -11.20 -1.88 -3.36
C THR A 196 -11.48 -2.18 -1.88
N ARG A 197 -12.66 -1.75 -1.41
CA ARG A 197 -13.07 -1.94 0.00
C ARG A 197 -13.73 -3.29 0.22
N TYR A 198 -13.71 -3.75 1.46
CA TYR A 198 -14.38 -4.99 1.87
C TYR A 198 -15.86 -4.95 1.47
N CYS A 199 -16.28 -5.89 0.62
CA CYS A 199 -17.62 -5.96 0.02
C CYS A 199 -18.08 -4.65 -0.66
N GLY A 200 -17.12 -3.78 -1.03
CA GLY A 200 -17.39 -2.49 -1.63
C GLY A 200 -18.04 -2.59 -3.01
N GLN A 201 -17.86 -3.70 -3.71
CA GLN A 201 -18.39 -3.96 -5.06
C GLN A 201 -19.58 -4.91 -5.05
N SER A 202 -20.16 -5.20 -3.88
CA SER A 202 -21.23 -6.20 -3.77
C SER A 202 -22.51 -5.85 -4.55
N GLY A 203 -22.70 -4.59 -4.97
CA GLY A 203 -23.79 -4.21 -5.87
C GLY A 203 -23.52 -4.53 -7.35
N LEU A 204 -22.27 -4.86 -7.72
CA LEU A 204 -21.88 -5.25 -9.08
C LEU A 204 -21.98 -6.77 -9.27
N PRO A 205 -22.16 -7.26 -10.51
CA PRO A 205 -22.14 -8.69 -10.79
C PRO A 205 -20.83 -9.36 -10.37
N PHE A 206 -20.92 -10.43 -9.57
CA PHE A 206 -19.77 -11.25 -9.20
C PHE A 206 -19.56 -12.36 -10.23
N VAL A 207 -18.36 -12.46 -10.80
CA VAL A 207 -18.02 -13.54 -11.73
C VAL A 207 -17.44 -14.72 -10.93
N PRO A 208 -18.06 -15.92 -10.94
CA PRO A 208 -17.53 -17.09 -10.24
C PRO A 208 -16.09 -17.41 -10.63
N ASN A 209 -15.25 -17.79 -9.67
CA ASN A 209 -13.81 -18.07 -9.86
C ASN A 209 -12.94 -16.88 -10.32
N VAL A 210 -13.53 -15.71 -10.57
CA VAL A 210 -12.83 -14.51 -11.03
C VAL A 210 -12.95 -13.37 -10.03
N GLY A 211 -14.15 -13.08 -9.52
CA GLY A 211 -14.45 -12.00 -8.58
C GLY A 211 -14.92 -10.70 -9.25
N TRP A 212 -14.89 -9.58 -8.52
CA TRP A 212 -15.17 -8.25 -9.07
C TRP A 212 -13.91 -7.60 -9.62
N ALA A 213 -13.94 -7.17 -10.88
CA ALA A 213 -12.84 -6.40 -11.47
C ALA A 213 -13.01 -4.90 -11.22
N LEU A 214 -11.96 -4.25 -10.72
CA LEU A 214 -11.81 -2.79 -10.78
C LEU A 214 -10.85 -2.45 -11.92
N ASN A 215 -11.36 -1.87 -13.01
CA ASN A 215 -10.54 -1.53 -14.17
C ASN A 215 -9.85 -0.18 -13.95
N ILE A 216 -8.53 -0.17 -13.89
CA ILE A 216 -7.71 1.00 -13.56
C ILE A 216 -6.94 1.45 -14.80
N PHE A 217 -7.19 2.68 -15.24
CA PHE A 217 -6.49 3.33 -16.34
C PHE A 217 -5.46 4.32 -15.78
N ARG A 218 -4.17 4.10 -16.06
CA ARG A 218 -3.08 5.01 -15.64
C ARG A 218 -2.57 5.78 -16.84
N TYR A 219 -2.68 7.11 -16.79
CA TYR A 219 -2.32 7.97 -17.92
C TYR A 219 -0.91 8.52 -17.77
N ASN A 220 -0.09 8.35 -18.79
CA ASN A 220 1.25 8.95 -18.87
C ASN A 220 1.49 9.53 -20.28
N ILE A 221 2.44 10.44 -20.40
CA ILE A 221 2.81 11.07 -21.67
C ILE A 221 4.25 10.66 -21.99
N LYS A 222 4.48 10.18 -23.20
CA LYS A 222 5.81 9.96 -23.76
C LYS A 222 6.45 11.31 -24.05
N TYR A 223 7.61 11.57 -23.46
CA TYR A 223 8.33 12.83 -23.66
C TYR A 223 9.32 12.70 -24.82
N ASP A 224 10.05 11.59 -24.87
CA ASP A 224 10.91 11.18 -25.98
C ASP A 224 10.87 9.64 -26.16
N ASN A 225 11.75 9.06 -26.97
CA ASN A 225 11.75 7.62 -27.23
C ASN A 225 12.06 6.77 -25.99
N ASP A 226 12.77 7.32 -25.02
CA ASP A 226 13.33 6.58 -23.88
C ASP A 226 12.66 6.97 -22.55
N ASN A 227 12.04 8.15 -22.47
CA ASN A 227 11.54 8.73 -21.24
C ASN A 227 10.08 9.19 -21.36
N THR A 228 9.35 9.01 -20.27
CA THR A 228 8.04 9.62 -20.07
C THR A 228 8.16 10.93 -19.29
N VAL A 229 7.09 11.73 -19.30
CA VAL A 229 6.99 12.94 -18.47
C VAL A 229 7.11 12.61 -16.98
N HIS A 230 6.69 11.41 -16.56
CA HIS A 230 6.90 10.95 -15.19
C HIS A 230 8.38 10.67 -14.89
N ASP A 231 9.12 10.03 -15.80
CA ASP A 231 10.55 9.76 -15.60
C ASP A 231 11.34 11.07 -15.50
N LEU A 232 10.99 12.03 -16.35
CA LEU A 232 11.53 13.39 -16.30
C LEU A 232 11.23 14.08 -14.97
N TYR A 233 9.99 13.93 -14.46
CA TYR A 233 9.63 14.40 -13.13
C TYR A 233 10.49 13.77 -12.03
N ILE A 234 10.66 12.44 -12.03
CA ILE A 234 11.48 11.74 -11.03
C ILE A 234 12.95 12.20 -11.10
N LYS A 235 13.53 12.30 -12.29
CA LYS A 235 14.91 12.77 -12.51
C LYS A 235 15.17 14.17 -11.95
N HIS A 236 14.19 15.07 -12.04
CA HIS A 236 14.29 16.44 -11.53
C HIS A 236 13.82 16.57 -10.06
N SER A 237 13.22 15.54 -9.46
CA SER A 237 12.68 15.59 -8.08
C SER A 237 13.74 15.55 -6.97
N ASN A 238 15.04 15.49 -7.29
CA ASN A 238 16.15 15.34 -6.33
C ASN A 238 16.10 14.06 -5.48
N LYS A 239 15.31 13.05 -5.87
CA LYS A 239 15.18 11.82 -5.11
C LYS A 239 16.38 10.89 -5.32
N ASN A 240 16.83 10.29 -4.23
CA ASN A 240 17.97 9.39 -4.19
C ASN A 240 17.57 8.01 -4.72
N ILE A 241 18.14 7.58 -5.85
CA ILE A 241 17.87 6.25 -6.46
C ILE A 241 18.13 5.13 -5.43
N SER A 242 19.18 5.27 -4.62
CA SER A 242 19.48 4.28 -3.57
C SER A 242 18.38 4.19 -2.51
N ALA A 243 17.66 5.29 -2.24
CA ALA A 243 16.52 5.27 -1.32
C ALA A 243 15.31 4.54 -1.93
N PHE A 244 15.10 4.60 -3.26
CA PHE A 244 14.05 3.83 -3.92
C PHE A 244 14.33 2.33 -3.90
N ASN A 245 15.57 1.93 -4.21
CA ASN A 245 16.02 0.55 -4.10
C ASN A 245 15.84 0.02 -2.66
N PHE A 246 16.22 0.84 -1.69
CA PHE A 246 16.00 0.54 -0.27
C PHE A 246 14.51 0.34 0.07
N ILE A 247 13.61 1.22 -0.41
CA ILE A 247 12.16 1.09 -0.18
C ILE A 247 11.62 -0.25 -0.70
N ALA A 248 12.05 -0.69 -1.89
CA ALA A 248 11.61 -1.96 -2.45
C ALA A 248 12.11 -3.16 -1.64
N ASP A 249 13.38 -3.12 -1.22
CA ASP A 249 13.97 -4.19 -0.41
C ASP A 249 13.42 -4.23 1.01
N ILE A 250 13.29 -3.09 1.70
CA ILE A 250 12.82 -3.01 3.08
C ILE A 250 11.39 -3.56 3.20
N GLU A 251 10.53 -3.30 2.21
CA GLU A 251 9.20 -3.89 2.15
C GLU A 251 9.29 -5.43 2.01
N SER A 252 10.12 -5.91 1.08
CA SER A 252 10.27 -7.34 0.77
C SER A 252 10.86 -8.14 1.93
N ILE A 253 11.87 -7.62 2.62
CA ILE A 253 12.54 -8.28 3.74
C ILE A 253 11.65 -8.32 4.99
N ILE A 254 10.85 -7.26 5.24
CA ILE A 254 9.88 -7.24 6.34
C ILE A 254 8.78 -8.27 6.12
N ILE A 255 8.27 -8.38 4.89
CA ILE A 255 7.27 -9.39 4.53
C ILE A 255 7.84 -10.80 4.73
N ALA A 256 9.08 -11.06 4.27
CA ALA A 256 9.73 -12.35 4.46
C ALA A 256 9.99 -12.69 5.93
N SER A 257 10.20 -11.67 6.77
CA SER A 257 10.47 -11.80 8.21
C SER A 257 9.21 -11.83 9.07
N ALA A 258 8.03 -11.68 8.48
CA ALA A 258 6.79 -11.59 9.23
C ALA A 258 6.54 -12.90 9.99
N VAL A 259 6.11 -12.78 11.25
CA VAL A 259 6.00 -13.91 12.17
C VAL A 259 4.94 -14.92 11.75
N ASP A 260 3.92 -14.48 11.01
CA ASP A 260 2.80 -15.28 10.52
C ASP A 260 3.01 -15.85 9.11
N THR A 261 4.16 -15.58 8.47
CA THR A 261 4.53 -16.13 7.15
C THR A 261 4.26 -17.64 6.99
N PRO A 262 4.65 -18.54 7.92
CA PRO A 262 4.38 -19.99 7.77
C PRO A 262 2.89 -20.34 7.76
N LEU A 263 2.04 -19.45 8.30
CA LEU A 263 0.59 -19.61 8.36
C LEU A 263 -0.12 -18.97 7.16
N THR A 264 0.52 -18.01 6.49
CA THR A 264 -0.08 -17.19 5.42
C THR A 264 0.51 -17.45 4.04
N GLU A 265 1.42 -18.41 3.90
CA GLU A 265 2.06 -18.76 2.62
C GLU A 265 1.04 -19.00 1.49
N ASN A 266 -0.07 -19.69 1.77
CA ASN A 266 -1.15 -19.95 0.82
C ASN A 266 -1.93 -18.69 0.37
N LEU A 267 -1.84 -17.60 1.13
CA LEU A 267 -2.47 -16.32 0.82
C LEU A 267 -1.53 -15.41 0.02
N HIS A 268 -0.25 -15.38 0.37
CA HIS A 268 0.71 -14.41 -0.19
C HIS A 268 1.54 -14.97 -1.34
N LEU A 269 1.73 -16.28 -1.41
CA LEU A 269 2.48 -17.02 -2.42
C LEU A 269 3.87 -16.40 -2.66
N LEU A 270 4.61 -16.18 -1.56
CA LEU A 270 5.86 -15.41 -1.59
C LEU A 270 6.93 -16.02 -2.52
N SER A 271 7.01 -17.35 -2.58
CA SER A 271 7.88 -18.06 -3.51
C SER A 271 7.49 -17.79 -4.97
N GLU A 272 6.18 -17.79 -5.30
CA GLU A 272 5.70 -17.48 -6.65
C GLU A 272 5.93 -16.02 -7.05
N LYS A 273 6.05 -15.12 -6.06
CA LYS A 273 6.34 -13.70 -6.25
C LYS A 273 7.85 -13.38 -6.26
N ASN A 274 8.73 -14.38 -6.24
CA ASN A 274 10.19 -14.24 -6.25
C ASN A 274 10.72 -13.30 -5.15
N ASN A 275 10.25 -13.45 -3.91
CA ASN A 275 10.79 -12.68 -2.79
C ASN A 275 12.20 -13.19 -2.43
N ARG A 276 13.22 -12.46 -2.88
CA ARG A 276 14.64 -12.82 -2.72
C ARG A 276 15.06 -13.16 -1.28
N PHE A 277 14.47 -12.52 -0.26
CA PHE A 277 14.83 -12.75 1.14
C PHE A 277 14.19 -14.03 1.67
N TYR A 278 12.94 -14.30 1.29
CA TYR A 278 12.26 -15.54 1.60
C TYR A 278 12.98 -16.73 0.95
N ASP A 279 13.25 -16.63 -0.35
CA ASP A 279 13.91 -17.70 -1.11
C ASP A 279 15.31 -17.99 -0.56
N TYR A 280 16.07 -16.94 -0.22
CA TYR A 280 17.37 -17.07 0.45
C TYR A 280 17.25 -17.76 1.81
N MET A 281 16.30 -17.35 2.65
CA MET A 281 16.06 -17.97 3.96
C MET A 281 15.73 -19.46 3.82
N MET A 282 14.89 -19.83 2.85
CA MET A 282 14.51 -21.24 2.61
C MET A 282 15.68 -22.08 2.08
N ALA A 283 16.39 -21.56 1.07
CA ALA A 283 17.52 -22.24 0.45
C ALA A 283 18.67 -22.46 1.45
N LYS A 284 19.05 -21.43 2.22
CA LYS A 284 20.13 -21.51 3.21
C LYS A 284 19.88 -22.57 4.28
N ASN A 285 18.62 -22.83 4.62
CA ASN A 285 18.25 -23.80 5.65
C ASN A 285 17.89 -25.19 5.09
N ASN A 286 18.27 -25.50 3.84
CA ASN A 286 18.03 -26.79 3.18
C ASN A 286 16.55 -27.23 3.16
N ILE A 287 15.62 -26.28 3.14
CA ILE A 287 14.22 -26.59 2.89
C ILE A 287 14.08 -26.79 1.39
N LYS A 288 14.14 -28.05 0.93
CA LYS A 288 13.54 -28.39 -0.36
C LYS A 288 12.06 -28.03 -0.23
N ILE A 289 11.57 -27.10 -1.04
CA ILE A 289 10.14 -26.96 -1.30
C ILE A 289 9.75 -28.25 -2.02
N GLU A 290 9.59 -29.33 -1.27
CA GLU A 290 8.98 -30.53 -1.78
C GLU A 290 7.54 -30.14 -2.04
N LYS A 291 7.17 -30.02 -3.32
CA LYS A 291 5.76 -30.12 -3.72
C LYS A 291 5.20 -31.29 -2.92
N PRO A 292 4.12 -31.11 -2.15
CA PRO A 292 3.65 -32.13 -1.23
C PRO A 292 3.48 -33.42 -2.01
N LYS A 293 4.35 -34.40 -1.78
CA LYS A 293 4.21 -35.71 -2.41
C LYS A 293 2.88 -36.27 -1.92
N ARG A 294 2.02 -36.69 -2.85
CA ARG A 294 0.75 -37.34 -2.52
C ARG A 294 1.08 -38.46 -1.54
N LYS A 295 0.42 -38.50 -0.37
CA LYS A 295 0.70 -39.53 0.65
C LYS A 295 0.38 -40.93 0.16
N ASP A 296 -0.52 -41.02 -0.81
CA ASP A 296 -0.92 -42.19 -1.56
C ASP A 296 -0.22 -42.32 -2.92
N LEU A 297 0.96 -41.70 -3.12
CA LEU A 297 1.74 -41.94 -4.33
C LEU A 297 2.26 -43.39 -4.33
N ILE A 298 1.84 -44.14 -5.33
CA ILE A 298 2.34 -45.48 -5.66
C ILE A 298 3.31 -45.32 -6.83
N GLU A 299 4.54 -45.77 -6.65
CA GLU A 299 5.57 -45.82 -7.68
C GLU A 299 5.95 -47.28 -7.92
N VAL A 300 5.83 -47.72 -9.17
CA VAL A 300 6.12 -49.09 -9.61
C VAL A 300 7.26 -49.04 -10.62
N VAL A 301 8.39 -49.64 -10.26
CA VAL A 301 9.58 -49.68 -11.13
C VAL A 301 9.60 -51.01 -11.87
N ASN A 302 9.54 -50.96 -13.21
CA ASN A 302 9.75 -52.13 -14.04
C ASN A 302 11.26 -52.41 -14.17
N ASN A 303 11.75 -53.39 -13.42
CA ASN A 303 13.18 -53.71 -13.31
C ASN A 303 13.80 -54.28 -14.61
N ILE A 304 12.97 -54.67 -15.59
CA ILE A 304 13.44 -55.25 -16.86
C ILE A 304 13.60 -54.16 -17.95
N ARG A 305 12.79 -53.09 -17.90
CA ARG A 305 12.76 -52.03 -18.93
C ARG A 305 13.10 -50.63 -18.40
N GLY A 306 13.40 -50.47 -17.11
CA GLY A 306 13.75 -49.19 -16.48
C GLY A 306 12.61 -48.16 -16.45
N LYS A 307 11.38 -48.58 -16.71
CA LYS A 307 10.21 -47.69 -16.81
C LYS A 307 9.53 -47.56 -15.45
N ILE A 308 9.31 -46.32 -15.01
CA ILE A 308 8.62 -45.99 -13.77
C ILE A 308 7.15 -45.68 -14.09
N TYR A 309 6.23 -46.33 -13.38
CA TYR A 309 4.80 -46.04 -13.40
C TYR A 309 4.38 -45.39 -12.08
N THR A 310 3.58 -44.34 -12.15
CA THR A 310 2.94 -43.75 -10.97
C THR A 310 1.43 -43.86 -11.07
N ASN A 311 0.74 -43.84 -9.93
CA ASN A 311 -0.72 -43.73 -9.88
C ASN A 311 -1.25 -42.31 -10.12
N ASP A 312 -0.50 -41.48 -10.85
CA ASP A 312 -1.01 -40.23 -11.44
C ASP A 312 -1.75 -40.49 -12.77
N ASN A 313 -1.52 -41.66 -13.36
CA ASN A 313 -2.17 -42.10 -14.59
C ASN A 313 -3.08 -43.30 -14.31
N SER A 314 -4.26 -43.31 -14.94
CA SER A 314 -5.19 -44.43 -14.88
C SER A 314 -4.59 -45.69 -15.49
N ILE A 315 -4.95 -46.84 -14.93
CA ILE A 315 -4.68 -48.16 -15.50
C ILE A 315 -5.52 -48.34 -16.76
N ASP A 316 -4.82 -48.62 -17.87
CA ASP A 316 -5.43 -49.04 -19.12
C ASP A 316 -5.85 -50.51 -19.02
N CYS A 317 -7.13 -50.74 -18.72
CA CYS A 317 -7.68 -52.08 -18.55
C CYS A 317 -7.59 -52.94 -19.81
N LYS A 318 -7.52 -52.35 -21.02
CA LYS A 318 -7.38 -53.11 -22.27
C LYS A 318 -6.07 -53.91 -22.33
N LYS A 319 -5.08 -53.53 -21.53
CA LYS A 319 -3.78 -54.20 -21.43
C LYS A 319 -3.76 -55.39 -20.49
N LYS A 320 -4.90 -55.78 -19.89
CA LYS A 320 -5.02 -56.98 -19.04
C LYS A 320 -3.92 -57.06 -17.97
N CYS A 321 -3.75 -55.95 -17.24
CA CYS A 321 -2.73 -55.71 -16.22
C CYS A 321 -1.26 -55.57 -16.69
N GLN A 322 -0.94 -55.67 -17.98
CA GLN A 322 0.42 -55.37 -18.46
C GLN A 322 0.78 -53.90 -18.20
N GLY A 323 2.02 -53.65 -17.74
CA GLY A 323 2.47 -52.33 -17.31
C GLY A 323 2.29 -52.09 -15.79
N PRO A 324 1.56 -51.05 -15.33
CA PRO A 324 1.55 -50.68 -13.91
C PRO A 324 1.17 -51.79 -12.93
N LEU A 325 0.18 -52.64 -13.28
CA LEU A 325 -0.28 -53.73 -12.42
C LEU A 325 0.56 -55.02 -12.54
N GLU A 326 1.43 -55.10 -13.53
CA GLU A 326 2.28 -56.27 -13.78
C GLU A 326 3.29 -56.41 -12.63
N ASP A 327 4.03 -55.33 -12.39
CA ASP A 327 5.12 -55.25 -11.40
C ASP A 327 4.68 -54.71 -10.03
N PHE A 328 3.41 -54.27 -9.89
CA PHE A 328 2.93 -53.75 -8.61
C PHE A 328 2.81 -54.88 -7.57
N PRO A 329 3.57 -54.85 -6.45
CA PRO A 329 3.60 -55.96 -5.49
C PRO A 329 2.23 -56.27 -4.87
N SER A 330 1.40 -55.24 -4.68
CA SER A 330 0.07 -55.36 -4.08
C SER A 330 -1.06 -55.41 -5.11
N ALA A 331 -0.76 -55.73 -6.38
CA ALA A 331 -1.77 -55.86 -7.43
C ALA A 331 -2.87 -56.86 -7.08
N ASN A 332 -2.53 -57.98 -6.44
CA ASN A 332 -3.52 -58.95 -5.98
C ASN A 332 -4.55 -58.31 -5.05
N ALA A 333 -4.08 -57.62 -4.00
CA ALA A 333 -4.94 -56.98 -3.01
C ALA A 333 -5.83 -55.90 -3.65
N LEU A 334 -5.24 -55.06 -4.52
CA LEU A 334 -5.99 -54.01 -5.24
C LEU A 334 -7.12 -54.61 -6.10
N LEU A 335 -6.84 -55.68 -6.85
CA LEU A 335 -7.81 -56.36 -7.68
C LEU A 335 -8.91 -57.04 -6.85
N ILE A 336 -8.56 -57.66 -5.72
CA ILE A 336 -9.52 -58.28 -4.79
C ILE A 336 -10.46 -57.22 -4.19
N ILE A 337 -9.91 -56.11 -3.70
CA ILE A 337 -10.70 -55.01 -3.12
C ILE A 337 -11.65 -54.41 -4.16
N ALA A 338 -11.17 -54.19 -5.38
CA ALA A 338 -11.99 -53.71 -6.46
C ALA A 338 -13.07 -54.72 -6.88
N ALA A 339 -12.79 -56.02 -6.80
CA ALA A 339 -13.75 -57.08 -7.09
C ALA A 339 -14.87 -57.10 -6.04
N VAL A 340 -14.53 -57.08 -4.75
CA VAL A 340 -15.51 -56.98 -3.65
C VAL A 340 -16.35 -55.70 -3.75
N PHE A 341 -15.72 -54.55 -4.01
CA PHE A 341 -16.42 -53.29 -4.23
C PHE A 341 -17.44 -53.38 -5.38
N THR A 342 -17.13 -54.17 -6.42
CA THR A 342 -17.97 -54.36 -7.60
C THR A 342 -19.10 -55.37 -7.34
N ILE A 343 -18.79 -56.56 -6.79
CA ILE A 343 -19.76 -57.63 -6.48
C ILE A 343 -20.85 -57.11 -5.55
N ASP A 344 -20.46 -56.38 -4.50
CA ASP A 344 -21.39 -55.93 -3.46
C ASP A 344 -22.00 -54.55 -3.74
N ASN A 345 -21.74 -53.98 -4.91
CA ASN A 345 -22.22 -52.65 -5.30
C ASN A 345 -21.98 -51.57 -4.22
N VAL A 346 -20.84 -51.60 -3.53
CA VAL A 346 -20.54 -50.74 -2.37
C VAL A 346 -20.61 -49.23 -2.70
N GLY A 347 -20.52 -48.87 -3.98
CA GLY A 347 -20.66 -47.51 -4.49
C GLY A 347 -22.10 -47.03 -4.77
N ASN A 348 -23.11 -47.91 -4.76
CA ASN A 348 -24.51 -47.57 -4.90
C ASN A 348 -25.12 -47.39 -3.50
N ARG A 349 -25.64 -46.20 -3.19
CA ARG A 349 -26.38 -45.97 -1.94
C ARG A 349 -27.86 -46.26 -2.12
N ASP A 350 -28.41 -47.11 -1.26
CA ASP A 350 -29.83 -47.20 -0.89
C ASP A 350 -30.22 -46.19 0.21
N ASP A 351 -29.30 -45.29 0.56
CA ASP A 351 -29.37 -44.43 1.74
C ASP A 351 -29.13 -42.96 1.38
N VAL A 352 -30.05 -42.36 0.59
CA VAL A 352 -30.36 -40.92 0.60
C VAL A 352 -31.83 -40.66 0.21
N ARG A 353 -32.72 -40.49 1.21
CA ARG A 353 -33.77 -39.47 1.10
C ARG A 353 -33.06 -38.12 0.90
N MET A 354 -33.36 -37.47 -0.22
CA MET A 354 -32.79 -36.21 -0.68
C MET A 354 -32.64 -35.16 0.44
N LYS A 355 -31.40 -34.85 0.83
CA LYS A 355 -31.03 -33.53 1.37
C LYS A 355 -30.19 -32.81 0.33
N LYS A 356 -30.79 -31.80 -0.32
CA LYS A 356 -30.11 -30.87 -1.25
C LYS A 356 -28.98 -30.16 -0.52
N GLY A 357 -27.75 -30.26 -1.03
CA GLY A 357 -26.67 -29.35 -0.63
C GLY A 357 -25.23 -29.87 -0.64
N THR A 358 -24.99 -31.17 -0.80
CA THR A 358 -23.62 -31.68 -0.96
C THR A 358 -23.29 -31.96 -2.43
N LYS A 359 -22.13 -31.45 -2.86
CA LYS A 359 -21.60 -31.51 -4.22
C LYS A 359 -21.70 -32.93 -4.79
N LYS A 360 -22.28 -33.02 -6.00
CA LYS A 360 -22.41 -34.23 -6.81
C LYS A 360 -21.05 -34.94 -6.97
N LEU A 361 -20.89 -36.09 -6.32
CA LEU A 361 -19.93 -37.12 -6.74
C LEU A 361 -20.69 -38.03 -7.72
N TYR A 362 -20.68 -37.62 -8.98
CA TYR A 362 -20.96 -38.37 -10.21
C TYR A 362 -22.13 -39.38 -10.21
N ARG A 363 -23.22 -39.03 -10.92
CA ARG A 363 -24.12 -40.00 -11.55
C ARG A 363 -23.30 -40.74 -12.60
N GLY A 364 -23.14 -42.06 -12.49
CA GLY A 364 -22.80 -42.86 -13.66
C GLY A 364 -23.87 -42.63 -14.72
N GLU A 365 -23.47 -42.51 -15.98
CA GLU A 365 -24.42 -42.41 -17.09
C GLU A 365 -25.41 -43.58 -17.05
N GLU A 366 -26.69 -43.30 -16.81
CA GLU A 366 -27.80 -44.28 -16.85
C GLU A 366 -28.00 -44.89 -18.25
N THR A 367 -27.18 -44.54 -19.24
CA THR A 367 -27.33 -44.95 -20.63
C THR A 367 -26.27 -45.92 -21.14
N ASN A 368 -25.31 -46.36 -20.33
CA ASN A 368 -24.37 -47.40 -20.76
C ASN A 368 -24.97 -48.80 -20.63
N LYS A 369 -25.84 -49.14 -21.59
CA LYS A 369 -26.14 -50.53 -21.99
C LYS A 369 -24.86 -51.16 -22.55
N VAL A 370 -23.93 -51.60 -21.70
CA VAL A 370 -22.77 -52.37 -22.14
C VAL A 370 -23.17 -53.85 -22.18
N ALA A 371 -23.25 -54.40 -23.39
CA ALA A 371 -23.68 -55.74 -23.73
C ALA A 371 -22.72 -56.88 -23.31
N ASN A 372 -21.88 -56.69 -22.29
CA ASN A 372 -20.97 -57.72 -21.77
C ASN A 372 -21.09 -57.81 -20.24
N TYR A 373 -22.23 -58.30 -19.77
CA TYR A 373 -22.46 -58.65 -18.38
C TYR A 373 -21.72 -59.96 -18.08
N ILE A 374 -20.55 -59.88 -17.44
CA ILE A 374 -19.97 -61.03 -16.72
C ILE A 374 -20.86 -61.24 -15.49
N LYS A 375 -21.33 -62.47 -15.24
CA LYS A 375 -22.14 -62.76 -14.05
C LYS A 375 -21.27 -62.51 -12.80
N ASP A 376 -21.81 -61.87 -11.77
CA ASP A 376 -21.10 -61.60 -10.49
C ASP A 376 -20.46 -62.87 -9.88
N GLY A 377 -20.98 -64.05 -10.24
CA GLY A 377 -20.42 -65.36 -9.92
C GLY A 377 -18.98 -65.60 -10.40
N ASP A 378 -18.51 -64.98 -11.49
CA ASP A 378 -17.13 -65.17 -11.98
C ASP A 378 -16.11 -64.40 -11.13
N LEU A 379 -16.44 -63.15 -10.74
CA LEU A 379 -15.61 -62.36 -9.83
C LEU A 379 -15.53 -63.04 -8.45
N LEU A 380 -16.67 -63.50 -7.93
CA LEU A 380 -16.75 -64.21 -6.66
C LEU A 380 -15.96 -65.53 -6.69
N LYS A 381 -16.05 -66.30 -7.79
CA LYS A 381 -15.26 -67.53 -7.98
C LYS A 381 -13.76 -67.25 -7.86
N TYR A 382 -13.27 -66.18 -8.50
CA TYR A 382 -11.84 -65.86 -8.49
C TYR A 382 -11.34 -65.39 -7.13
N LEU A 383 -12.18 -64.91 -6.23
CA LEU A 383 -11.77 -64.60 -4.85
C LEU A 383 -11.28 -65.85 -4.10
N ASN A 384 -11.81 -67.04 -4.44
CA ASN A 384 -11.43 -68.31 -3.81
C ASN A 384 -10.30 -69.05 -4.54
N GLU A 385 -9.73 -68.48 -5.60
CA GLU A 385 -8.60 -69.08 -6.32
C GLU A 385 -7.28 -68.85 -5.58
N ARG A 386 -6.37 -69.83 -5.69
CA ARG A 386 -5.01 -69.72 -5.10
C ARG A 386 -4.19 -68.58 -5.72
N PHE A 387 -4.46 -68.25 -6.99
CA PHE A 387 -3.79 -67.20 -7.74
C PHE A 387 -4.82 -66.34 -8.51
N PRO A 388 -5.46 -65.36 -7.85
CA PRO A 388 -6.59 -64.63 -8.44
C PRO A 388 -6.18 -63.66 -9.56
N LYS A 389 -4.98 -63.07 -9.50
CA LYS A 389 -4.54 -62.00 -10.42
C LYS A 389 -4.59 -62.39 -11.91
N PRO A 390 -4.05 -63.53 -12.37
CA PRO A 390 -4.19 -63.93 -13.78
C PRO A 390 -5.64 -63.99 -14.27
N HIS A 391 -6.55 -64.50 -13.43
CA HIS A 391 -7.97 -64.60 -13.76
C HIS A 391 -8.66 -63.23 -13.79
N LEU A 392 -8.44 -62.41 -12.74
CA LEU A 392 -8.99 -61.05 -12.65
C LEU A 392 -8.47 -60.13 -13.75
N CYS A 393 -7.19 -60.26 -14.12
CA CYS A 393 -6.58 -59.51 -15.22
C CYS A 393 -7.13 -59.92 -16.60
N ASN A 394 -7.56 -61.17 -16.78
CA ASN A 394 -8.16 -61.63 -18.03
C ASN A 394 -9.59 -61.13 -18.28
N ILE A 395 -10.25 -60.61 -17.24
CA ILE A 395 -11.62 -60.09 -17.30
C ILE A 395 -11.70 -58.58 -17.07
N ILE A 396 -10.59 -57.91 -16.78
CA ILE A 396 -10.53 -56.49 -16.44
C ILE A 396 -11.02 -55.57 -17.58
N ASP A 397 -10.80 -55.96 -18.84
CA ASP A 397 -11.26 -55.26 -20.04
C ASP A 397 -12.71 -55.60 -20.43
N LYS A 398 -13.24 -56.69 -19.85
CA LYS A 398 -14.58 -57.21 -20.14
C LYS A 398 -15.66 -56.65 -19.20
N ASN A 399 -15.29 -56.06 -18.06
CA ASN A 399 -16.22 -55.47 -17.09
C ASN A 399 -15.82 -54.02 -16.76
N GLN A 400 -16.63 -53.06 -17.24
CA GLN A 400 -16.35 -51.63 -17.06
C GLN A 400 -16.45 -51.18 -15.59
N ASN A 401 -17.36 -51.75 -14.80
CA ASN A 401 -17.51 -51.41 -13.38
C ASN A 401 -16.30 -51.85 -12.57
N PHE A 402 -15.78 -53.04 -12.86
CA PHE A 402 -14.56 -53.55 -12.27
C PHE A 402 -13.33 -52.70 -12.65
N CYS A 403 -13.18 -52.35 -13.94
CA CYS A 403 -12.13 -51.43 -14.39
C CYS A 403 -12.23 -50.04 -13.71
N ASN A 404 -13.44 -49.51 -13.55
CA ASN A 404 -13.69 -48.25 -12.86
C ASN A 404 -13.32 -48.34 -11.36
N ALA A 405 -13.66 -49.45 -10.69
CA ALA A 405 -13.31 -49.69 -9.30
C ALA A 405 -11.78 -49.75 -9.10
N ILE A 406 -11.08 -50.47 -9.97
CA ILE A 406 -9.62 -50.55 -10.00
C ILE A 406 -9.00 -49.16 -10.15
N ASN A 407 -9.47 -48.37 -11.11
CA ASN A 407 -8.95 -47.03 -11.36
C ASN A 407 -9.25 -46.05 -10.21
N LYS A 408 -10.44 -46.13 -9.60
CA LYS A 408 -10.79 -45.32 -8.42
C LYS A 408 -9.86 -45.62 -7.23
N LEU A 409 -9.65 -46.91 -6.96
CA LEU A 409 -8.77 -47.35 -5.88
C LEU A 409 -7.30 -47.04 -6.18
N TRP A 410 -6.82 -47.27 -7.40
CA TRP A 410 -5.45 -47.00 -7.83
C TRP A 410 -5.09 -45.51 -7.75
N MET A 411 -5.94 -44.64 -8.31
CA MET A 411 -5.64 -43.21 -8.40
C MET A 411 -5.76 -42.48 -7.05
N ASN A 412 -6.60 -42.98 -6.14
CA ASN A 412 -6.90 -42.31 -4.87
C ASN A 412 -7.16 -43.33 -3.74
N PRO A 413 -6.19 -44.18 -3.36
CA PRO A 413 -6.44 -45.27 -2.43
C PRO A 413 -6.82 -44.77 -1.03
N ILE A 414 -6.24 -43.67 -0.56
CA ILE A 414 -6.58 -43.09 0.74
C ILE A 414 -8.03 -42.57 0.77
N PRO A 415 -8.48 -41.66 -0.13
CA PRO A 415 -9.87 -41.21 -0.17
C PRO A 415 -10.87 -42.36 -0.40
N PHE A 416 -10.55 -43.31 -1.28
CA PHE A 416 -11.41 -44.45 -1.57
C PHE A 416 -11.63 -45.31 -0.33
N LEU A 417 -10.55 -45.71 0.36
CA LEU A 417 -10.63 -46.56 1.55
C LEU A 417 -11.19 -45.81 2.77
N LYS A 418 -11.06 -44.48 2.83
CA LYS A 418 -11.74 -43.66 3.84
C LYS A 418 -13.26 -43.72 3.70
N LEU A 419 -13.77 -43.75 2.46
CA LEU A 419 -15.21 -43.75 2.19
C LEU A 419 -15.81 -45.15 2.23
N TYR A 420 -15.11 -46.14 1.68
CA TYR A 420 -15.67 -47.47 1.43
C TYR A 420 -14.98 -48.60 2.19
N GLY A 421 -13.82 -48.33 2.81
CA GLY A 421 -12.98 -49.36 3.41
C GLY A 421 -13.67 -50.14 4.52
N ASP A 422 -14.48 -49.50 5.37
CA ASP A 422 -15.20 -50.18 6.45
C ASP A 422 -16.23 -51.18 5.90
N LYS A 423 -16.99 -50.78 4.87
CA LYS A 423 -17.98 -51.66 4.24
C LYS A 423 -17.30 -52.81 3.48
N ILE A 424 -16.19 -52.54 2.80
CA ILE A 424 -15.39 -53.57 2.13
C ILE A 424 -14.83 -54.58 3.16
N ILE A 425 -14.36 -54.14 4.32
CA ILE A 425 -13.89 -55.03 5.40
C ILE A 425 -15.04 -55.91 5.90
N GLU A 426 -16.23 -55.35 6.11
CA GLU A 426 -17.43 -56.11 6.50
C GLU A 426 -17.73 -57.24 5.49
N ASN A 427 -17.71 -56.92 4.20
CA ASN A 427 -17.97 -57.90 3.14
C ASN A 427 -16.85 -58.94 3.02
N LEU A 428 -15.58 -58.55 3.15
CA LEU A 428 -14.45 -59.47 3.19
C LEU A 428 -14.58 -60.47 4.35
N ASN A 429 -15.02 -60.01 5.53
CA ASN A 429 -15.27 -60.88 6.69
C ASN A 429 -16.42 -61.85 6.43
N TYR A 430 -17.50 -61.40 5.76
CA TYR A 430 -18.58 -62.27 5.34
C TYR A 430 -18.08 -63.36 4.38
N TYR A 431 -17.35 -62.98 3.33
CA TYR A 431 -16.80 -63.94 2.37
C TYR A 431 -15.83 -64.93 3.01
N LYS A 432 -15.07 -64.49 4.03
CA LYS A 432 -14.21 -65.37 4.80
C LYS A 432 -15.02 -66.39 5.61
N LYS A 433 -16.13 -65.96 6.22
CA LYS A 433 -17.03 -66.84 7.00
C LYS A 433 -17.71 -67.90 6.14
N VAL A 434 -18.09 -67.57 4.91
CA VAL A 434 -18.75 -68.50 3.97
C VAL A 434 -17.76 -69.28 3.08
N ASN A 435 -16.46 -69.21 3.36
CA ASN A 435 -15.40 -69.87 2.57
C ASN A 435 -15.38 -69.49 1.07
N ALA A 436 -15.81 -68.26 0.74
CA ALA A 436 -15.80 -67.73 -0.63
C ALA A 436 -14.51 -66.95 -0.97
N ILE A 437 -13.57 -66.85 -0.04
CA ILE A 437 -12.24 -66.23 -0.22
C ILE A 437 -11.19 -67.04 0.55
N THR A 438 -10.00 -67.21 -0.03
CA THR A 438 -8.89 -67.91 0.64
C THR A 438 -8.31 -67.07 1.78
N ASP A 439 -7.71 -67.72 2.78
CA ASP A 439 -6.99 -67.03 3.89
C ASP A 439 -5.96 -66.03 3.39
N LYS A 440 -5.21 -66.42 2.34
CA LYS A 440 -4.19 -65.58 1.73
C LYS A 440 -4.78 -64.33 1.09
N ASN A 441 -5.82 -64.48 0.26
CA ASN A 441 -6.45 -63.36 -0.44
C ASN A 441 -7.13 -62.39 0.54
N PHE A 442 -7.75 -62.93 1.60
CA PHE A 442 -8.32 -62.14 2.69
C PHE A 442 -7.25 -61.33 3.44
N ALA A 443 -6.14 -61.98 3.82
CA ALA A 443 -5.03 -61.32 4.51
C ALA A 443 -4.36 -60.24 3.64
N ASP A 444 -4.12 -60.52 2.36
CA ASP A 444 -3.53 -59.56 1.42
C ASP A 444 -4.42 -58.31 1.25
N ALA A 445 -5.75 -58.49 1.14
CA ALA A 445 -6.71 -57.40 1.04
C ALA A 445 -6.75 -56.56 2.33
N LEU A 446 -6.84 -57.19 3.51
CA LEU A 446 -6.83 -56.46 4.79
C LEU A 446 -5.53 -55.71 5.00
N LYS A 447 -4.38 -56.33 4.70
CA LYS A 447 -3.07 -55.69 4.83
C LYS A 447 -3.01 -54.41 4.00
N PHE A 448 -3.47 -54.46 2.74
CA PHE A 448 -3.55 -53.27 1.89
C PHE A 448 -4.48 -52.21 2.45
N ILE A 449 -5.69 -52.59 2.90
CA ILE A 449 -6.64 -51.62 3.47
C ILE A 449 -6.03 -50.93 4.69
N TYR A 450 -5.41 -51.67 5.60
CA TYR A 450 -4.79 -51.11 6.81
C TYR A 450 -3.51 -50.32 6.52
N GLU A 451 -2.71 -50.71 5.54
CA GLU A 451 -1.53 -49.96 5.11
C GLU A 451 -1.91 -48.53 4.69
N TYR A 452 -2.90 -48.38 3.80
CA TYR A 452 -3.34 -47.06 3.35
C TYR A 452 -4.24 -46.33 4.37
N LYS A 453 -4.98 -47.07 5.22
CA LYS A 453 -5.80 -46.46 6.29
C LYS A 453 -4.96 -46.01 7.49
N SER A 454 -3.87 -46.69 7.82
CA SER A 454 -2.95 -46.31 8.92
C SER A 454 -2.15 -45.03 8.61
N GLN A 455 -1.91 -44.73 7.33
CA GLN A 455 -1.37 -43.44 6.88
C GLN A 455 -2.31 -42.24 7.18
N LEU A 456 -3.56 -42.49 7.60
CA LEU A 456 -4.49 -41.47 8.12
C LEU A 456 -4.23 -41.12 9.60
N ILE A 457 -3.50 -41.93 10.35
CA ILE A 457 -3.35 -41.81 11.80
C ILE A 457 -1.88 -41.61 12.18
N VAL A 458 -1.29 -40.50 11.73
CA VAL A 458 -0.28 -39.85 12.55
C VAL A 458 -1.03 -38.77 13.32
N LYS A 459 -1.45 -39.08 14.56
CA LYS A 459 -1.84 -38.04 15.52
C LYS A 459 -0.59 -37.19 15.74
N LYS A 460 -0.42 -36.13 14.95
CA LYS A 460 0.58 -35.11 15.22
C LYS A 460 0.32 -34.64 16.66
N PRO A 461 1.35 -34.51 17.51
CA PRO A 461 1.19 -33.92 18.82
C PRO A 461 0.45 -32.58 18.66
N LYS A 462 -0.68 -32.43 19.36
CA LYS A 462 -1.42 -31.17 19.37
C LYS A 462 -0.62 -30.19 20.21
N PHE A 463 0.03 -29.24 19.56
CA PHE A 463 0.71 -28.14 20.24
C PHE A 463 -0.31 -27.07 20.58
N GLU A 464 -0.21 -26.52 21.79
CA GLU A 464 -1.00 -25.35 22.16
C GLU A 464 -0.42 -24.08 21.51
N PRO A 465 -1.28 -23.15 21.07
CA PRO A 465 -0.88 -21.89 20.46
C PRO A 465 -0.44 -20.91 21.55
N VAL A 466 0.79 -21.09 22.04
CA VAL A 466 1.42 -20.26 23.07
C VAL A 466 2.65 -19.53 22.50
N PRO A 467 2.97 -18.32 22.99
CA PRO A 467 4.15 -17.60 22.52
C PRO A 467 5.44 -18.28 22.99
N PRO A 468 6.56 -18.10 22.26
CA PRO A 468 7.85 -18.58 22.73
C PRO A 468 8.22 -17.90 24.06
N LYS A 469 9.00 -18.58 24.92
CA LYS A 469 9.41 -18.01 26.22
C LYS A 469 10.56 -16.99 26.10
N THR A 470 11.38 -17.12 25.06
CA THR A 470 12.55 -16.28 24.80
C THR A 470 12.53 -15.82 23.34
N LYS A 471 13.24 -14.72 23.04
CA LYS A 471 13.49 -14.32 21.65
C LYS A 471 14.24 -15.45 20.93
N MET A 472 13.94 -15.63 19.64
CA MET A 472 14.51 -16.65 18.76
C MET A 472 15.06 -15.97 17.51
N THR A 473 15.94 -16.63 16.77
CA THR A 473 16.31 -16.17 15.42
C THR A 473 15.11 -16.25 14.48
N ASN A 474 15.19 -15.56 13.34
CA ASN A 474 14.07 -15.48 12.39
C ASN A 474 13.57 -16.87 11.96
N PHE A 475 14.50 -17.76 11.64
CA PHE A 475 14.18 -19.10 11.16
C PHE A 475 13.70 -20.06 12.27
N GLU A 476 14.25 -19.94 13.47
CA GLU A 476 13.76 -20.71 14.63
C GLU A 476 12.32 -20.33 14.98
N LEU A 477 12.01 -19.03 14.95
CA LEU A 477 10.66 -18.55 15.19
C LEU A 477 9.71 -19.02 14.07
N TYR A 478 10.15 -19.01 12.81
CA TYR A 478 9.39 -19.55 11.69
C TYR A 478 8.94 -21.00 11.95
N LYS A 479 9.89 -21.88 12.32
CA LYS A 479 9.59 -23.29 12.66
C LYS A 479 8.70 -23.42 13.89
N TYR A 480 8.94 -22.58 14.90
CA TYR A 480 8.13 -22.56 16.11
C TYR A 480 6.67 -22.23 15.80
N VAL A 481 6.43 -21.18 15.00
CA VAL A 481 5.08 -20.74 14.62
C VAL A 481 4.39 -21.80 13.75
N GLU A 482 5.08 -22.35 12.75
CA GLU A 482 4.55 -23.43 11.90
C GLU A 482 4.03 -24.61 12.72
N LYS A 483 4.74 -24.93 13.81
CA LYS A 483 4.42 -26.06 14.69
C LYS A 483 3.34 -25.75 15.72
N HIS A 484 3.48 -24.66 16.48
CA HIS A 484 2.61 -24.32 17.61
C HIS A 484 1.29 -23.65 17.19
N TYR A 485 1.25 -23.03 16.02
CA TYR A 485 0.10 -22.28 15.53
C TYR A 485 -0.50 -22.87 14.24
N ALA A 486 -0.17 -24.12 13.92
CA ALA A 486 -0.71 -24.85 12.76
C ALA A 486 -2.25 -24.76 12.57
N PRO A 487 -3.10 -24.74 13.62
CA PRO A 487 -4.55 -24.57 13.47
C PRO A 487 -4.97 -23.23 12.85
N TYR A 488 -4.08 -22.25 12.81
CA TYR A 488 -4.31 -20.93 12.21
C TYR A 488 -3.65 -20.81 10.82
N LYS A 489 -3.26 -21.92 10.18
CA LYS A 489 -2.80 -21.89 8.80
C LYS A 489 -3.96 -21.59 7.86
N TRP A 490 -3.79 -20.62 6.97
CA TRP A 490 -4.78 -20.27 5.95
C TRP A 490 -4.85 -21.37 4.88
N ALA A 491 -6.07 -21.76 4.53
CA ALA A 491 -6.32 -22.58 3.35
C ALA A 491 -6.11 -21.75 2.06
N TYR A 492 -6.00 -22.43 0.92
CA TYR A 492 -6.09 -21.77 -0.38
C TYR A 492 -7.45 -21.05 -0.50
N VAL A 493 -7.42 -19.85 -1.08
CA VAL A 493 -8.61 -18.98 -1.15
C VAL A 493 -9.51 -19.44 -2.29
N ASP A 494 -10.67 -20.00 -1.97
CA ASP A 494 -11.75 -20.23 -2.93
C ASP A 494 -12.41 -18.90 -3.33
N ILE A 495 -12.47 -18.62 -4.64
CA ILE A 495 -13.08 -17.40 -5.19
C ILE A 495 -14.60 -17.60 -5.34
N VAL A 496 -15.32 -17.38 -4.24
CA VAL A 496 -16.79 -17.39 -4.15
C VAL A 496 -17.29 -16.07 -3.61
N ASN A 497 -18.53 -15.65 -3.92
CA ASN A 497 -19.06 -14.41 -3.37
C ASN A 497 -19.40 -14.59 -1.88
N LYS A 498 -18.61 -14.00 -0.98
CA LYS A 498 -18.84 -14.05 0.48
C LYS A 498 -19.54 -12.79 1.03
N CYS A 499 -19.99 -11.89 0.15
CA CYS A 499 -20.63 -10.62 0.53
C CYS A 499 -22.16 -10.65 0.45
N VAL A 500 -22.74 -11.77 0.02
CA VAL A 500 -24.17 -12.07 0.14
C VAL A 500 -24.37 -13.02 1.31
N ALA A 501 -25.41 -12.77 2.11
CA ALA A 501 -25.81 -13.72 3.15
C ALA A 501 -26.06 -15.09 2.51
N ALA A 502 -25.54 -16.15 3.11
CA ALA A 502 -25.89 -17.50 2.67
C ALA A 502 -27.42 -17.62 2.69
N PRO A 503 -28.06 -18.18 1.65
CA PRO A 503 -29.48 -18.45 1.70
C PRO A 503 -29.74 -19.28 2.96
N VAL A 504 -30.62 -18.77 3.82
CA VAL A 504 -31.13 -19.52 4.96
C VAL A 504 -31.69 -20.80 4.37
N ALA A 505 -31.09 -21.94 4.69
CA ALA A 505 -31.61 -23.23 4.28
C ALA A 505 -33.06 -23.29 4.78
N ASP A 506 -33.97 -23.51 3.84
CA ASP A 506 -35.42 -23.49 4.02
C ASP A 506 -35.80 -24.21 5.32
N ALA A 507 -36.40 -23.45 6.26
CA ALA A 507 -37.26 -24.05 7.25
C ALA A 507 -38.46 -24.63 6.50
N ASP A 508 -38.74 -25.90 6.75
CA ASP A 508 -39.82 -26.69 6.15
C ASP A 508 -41.08 -25.85 5.88
N SER A 509 -41.42 -25.71 4.60
CA SER A 509 -42.73 -25.22 4.16
C SER A 509 -43.66 -26.42 3.99
N ASP A 510 -44.00 -27.04 5.12
CA ASP A 510 -45.13 -27.96 5.23
C ASP A 510 -46.09 -27.43 6.29
N ALA A 511 -46.81 -26.36 5.95
CA ALA A 511 -48.04 -25.97 6.62
C ALA A 511 -49.08 -25.69 5.54
N LYS A 512 -49.92 -26.70 5.29
CA LYS A 512 -51.13 -26.57 4.50
C LYS A 512 -52.09 -25.61 5.19
N ASP A 513 -52.76 -24.82 4.36
CA ASP A 513 -53.97 -24.05 4.58
C ASP A 513 -54.74 -24.38 5.87
N THR A 514 -54.74 -23.44 6.82
CA THR A 514 -55.94 -23.15 7.61
C THR A 514 -56.04 -21.64 7.77
N ASP A 515 -57.15 -21.12 7.26
CA ASP A 515 -57.59 -19.74 7.31
C ASP A 515 -58.10 -19.46 8.74
N ALA A 516 -57.33 -18.70 9.53
CA ALA A 516 -57.79 -18.11 10.78
C ALA A 516 -56.82 -17.03 11.29
N GLY A 517 -57.33 -15.80 11.39
CA GLY A 517 -57.06 -14.94 12.55
C GLY A 517 -55.72 -14.20 12.61
N MET A 518 -55.82 -12.89 12.44
CA MET A 518 -54.90 -11.89 12.98
C MET A 518 -54.65 -12.15 14.48
N ASP A 519 -53.44 -12.56 14.86
CA ASP A 519 -52.67 -12.14 16.05
C ASP A 519 -51.60 -13.18 16.43
N ALA A 520 -50.45 -12.69 16.90
CA ALA A 520 -49.27 -13.42 17.39
C ALA A 520 -48.28 -13.99 16.34
N VAL A 521 -47.71 -13.10 15.52
CA VAL A 521 -46.34 -13.33 15.00
C VAL A 521 -45.37 -13.16 16.16
N VAL A 522 -44.87 -14.27 16.68
CA VAL A 522 -43.72 -14.30 17.60
C VAL A 522 -42.52 -13.69 16.86
N ALA A 523 -42.25 -12.42 17.17
CA ALA A 523 -41.06 -11.72 16.73
C ALA A 523 -39.81 -12.46 17.21
N LYS A 524 -39.19 -13.26 16.34
CA LYS A 524 -37.79 -13.68 16.52
C LYS A 524 -36.94 -12.41 16.57
N SER A 525 -36.58 -12.00 17.78
CA SER A 525 -35.76 -10.83 18.05
C SER A 525 -34.46 -10.89 17.24
N VAL A 526 -34.36 -10.06 16.20
CA VAL A 526 -33.08 -9.81 15.53
C VAL A 526 -32.18 -9.13 16.57
N LYS A 527 -31.13 -9.84 17.04
CA LYS A 527 -30.17 -9.26 17.98
C LYS A 527 -29.57 -8.00 17.33
N PRO A 528 -29.47 -6.86 18.04
CA PRO A 528 -29.02 -5.59 17.46
C PRO A 528 -27.49 -5.53 17.23
N TYR A 529 -26.80 -6.68 17.29
CA TYR A 529 -25.35 -6.82 17.23
C TYR A 529 -24.97 -8.15 16.57
N ASN A 530 -23.76 -8.21 16.05
CA ASN A 530 -23.13 -9.36 15.41
C ASN A 530 -21.89 -9.80 16.21
N ILE A 531 -21.84 -11.07 16.60
CA ILE A 531 -20.66 -11.66 17.26
C ILE A 531 -19.68 -12.07 16.17
N VAL A 532 -18.52 -11.42 16.13
CA VAL A 532 -17.56 -11.62 15.04
C VAL A 532 -16.81 -12.93 15.22
N THR A 533 -16.81 -13.77 14.18
CA THR A 533 -15.90 -14.91 14.07
C THR A 533 -14.54 -14.41 13.59
N PHE A 534 -13.49 -14.65 14.38
CA PHE A 534 -12.14 -14.20 14.06
C PHE A 534 -11.52 -14.98 12.91
N SER A 535 -10.77 -14.27 12.05
CA SER A 535 -9.92 -14.89 11.03
C SER A 535 -8.75 -15.65 11.67
N HIS A 536 -8.09 -16.52 10.89
CA HIS A 536 -6.92 -17.25 11.36
C HIS A 536 -5.82 -16.32 11.87
N THR A 537 -5.51 -15.23 11.16
CA THR A 537 -4.54 -14.24 11.63
C THR A 537 -5.00 -13.52 12.90
N GLN A 538 -6.28 -13.17 13.01
CA GLN A 538 -6.82 -12.56 14.23
C GLN A 538 -6.68 -13.49 15.44
N ASN A 539 -6.92 -14.79 15.26
CA ASN A 539 -6.69 -15.81 16.29
C ASN A 539 -5.21 -16.01 16.61
N PHE A 540 -4.34 -15.95 15.61
CA PHE A 540 -2.89 -16.03 15.80
C PHE A 540 -2.37 -14.84 16.62
N VAL A 541 -2.63 -13.60 16.20
CA VAL A 541 -2.06 -12.39 16.82
C VAL A 541 -2.49 -12.26 18.28
N GLN A 542 -3.76 -12.54 18.61
CA GLN A 542 -4.26 -12.45 19.99
C GLN A 542 -3.69 -13.52 20.94
N LYS A 543 -3.06 -14.58 20.40
CA LYS A 543 -2.40 -15.65 21.17
C LYS A 543 -0.88 -15.52 21.16
N PHE A 544 -0.30 -14.90 20.14
CA PHE A 544 1.14 -14.66 20.03
C PHE A 544 1.59 -13.41 20.78
N LEU A 545 0.89 -12.29 20.63
CA LEU A 545 1.19 -11.06 21.36
C LEU A 545 0.40 -11.07 22.67
N THR A 546 1.05 -11.49 23.76
CA THR A 546 0.51 -11.49 25.12
C THR A 546 1.48 -10.77 26.07
N PRO A 547 1.08 -10.51 27.33
CA PRO A 547 2.00 -10.01 28.35
C PRO A 547 3.28 -10.85 28.50
N GLN A 548 3.17 -12.19 28.43
CA GLN A 548 4.30 -13.13 28.57
C GLN A 548 5.19 -13.22 27.34
N SER A 549 4.73 -12.71 26.19
CA SER A 549 5.50 -12.70 24.95
C SER A 549 6.85 -11.97 25.18
N PRO A 550 8.00 -12.51 24.74
CA PRO A 550 9.30 -11.89 24.94
C PRO A 550 9.50 -10.63 24.09
N TYR A 551 8.53 -10.33 23.22
CA TYR A 551 8.52 -9.16 22.36
C TYR A 551 7.78 -8.00 23.04
N LYS A 552 8.34 -6.79 22.89
CA LYS A 552 7.78 -5.54 23.44
C LYS A 552 6.59 -5.00 22.65
N GLY A 553 6.29 -5.60 21.50
CA GLY A 553 5.12 -5.22 20.72
C GLY A 553 5.10 -5.87 19.36
N MET A 554 4.18 -5.42 18.52
CA MET A 554 4.01 -5.89 17.15
C MET A 554 3.51 -4.78 16.23
N LEU A 555 4.02 -4.76 15.01
CA LEU A 555 3.52 -4.01 13.88
C LEU A 555 2.58 -4.92 13.07
N LEU A 556 1.29 -4.58 13.07
CA LEU A 556 0.31 -5.14 12.14
C LEU A 556 0.45 -4.42 10.80
N PHE A 557 1.34 -4.94 9.95
CA PHE A 557 1.45 -4.53 8.56
C PHE A 557 0.37 -5.24 7.74
N HIS A 558 -0.88 -4.85 7.96
CA HIS A 558 -2.02 -5.47 7.30
C HIS A 558 -2.71 -4.51 6.34
N SER A 559 -3.05 -5.02 5.16
CA SER A 559 -3.88 -4.39 4.14
C SER A 559 -5.20 -3.82 4.69
N VAL A 560 -5.77 -2.86 3.98
CA VAL A 560 -7.07 -2.28 4.31
C VAL A 560 -8.17 -3.35 4.24
N GLY A 561 -9.12 -3.33 5.18
CA GLY A 561 -10.20 -4.33 5.23
C GLY A 561 -9.79 -5.71 5.79
N SER A 562 -8.55 -5.89 6.23
CA SER A 562 -8.12 -7.12 6.92
C SER A 562 -8.68 -7.31 8.33
N GLY A 563 -9.37 -6.28 8.87
CA GLY A 563 -9.91 -6.30 10.23
C GLY A 563 -8.90 -5.94 11.32
N LYS A 564 -7.88 -5.10 11.03
CA LYS A 564 -6.88 -4.60 12.01
C LYS A 564 -7.50 -4.13 13.34
N THR A 565 -8.56 -3.33 13.28
CA THR A 565 -9.26 -2.83 14.48
C THR A 565 -9.79 -3.99 15.33
N CYS A 566 -10.39 -4.99 14.70
CA CYS A 566 -10.89 -6.19 15.36
C CYS A 566 -9.73 -7.01 15.95
N THR A 567 -8.62 -7.18 15.21
CA THR A 567 -7.39 -7.82 15.71
C THR A 567 -6.90 -7.16 16.98
N ALA A 568 -6.78 -5.82 16.98
CA ALA A 568 -6.26 -5.08 18.13
C ALA A 568 -7.19 -5.12 19.34
N ILE A 569 -8.51 -5.02 19.14
CA ILE A 569 -9.49 -5.18 20.21
C ILE A 569 -9.41 -6.60 20.80
N ALA A 570 -9.36 -7.63 19.95
CA ALA A 570 -9.28 -9.01 20.39
C ALA A 570 -7.99 -9.28 21.17
N THR A 571 -6.83 -8.85 20.66
CA THR A 571 -5.54 -8.96 21.36
C THR A 571 -5.56 -8.26 22.71
N ALA A 572 -6.08 -7.03 22.79
CA ALA A 572 -6.15 -6.27 24.02
C ALA A 572 -7.04 -6.92 25.09
N THR A 573 -8.15 -7.53 24.68
CA THR A 573 -9.17 -8.05 25.59
C THR A 573 -8.96 -9.51 25.98
N ASN A 574 -8.32 -10.31 25.12
CA ASN A 574 -8.10 -11.74 25.36
C ASN A 574 -7.13 -12.01 26.52
N THR A 575 -6.06 -11.22 26.64
CA THR A 575 -4.98 -11.46 27.63
C THR A 575 -4.64 -10.20 28.42
N PHE A 576 -4.23 -9.11 27.76
CA PHE A 576 -3.77 -7.88 28.41
C PHE A 576 -4.76 -7.33 29.46
N ALA A 577 -6.01 -7.09 29.07
CA ALA A 577 -7.01 -6.55 29.99
C ALA A 577 -7.30 -7.50 31.16
N ARG A 578 -7.25 -8.82 30.95
CA ARG A 578 -7.45 -9.83 32.00
C ARG A 578 -6.30 -9.86 33.01
N GLU A 579 -5.10 -9.54 32.56
CA GLU A 579 -3.89 -9.49 33.39
C GLU A 579 -3.63 -8.09 33.99
N GLY A 580 -4.65 -7.22 33.97
CA GLY A 580 -4.58 -5.92 34.61
C GLY A 580 -3.81 -4.87 33.81
N TYR A 581 -3.56 -5.07 32.52
CA TYR A 581 -2.94 -4.02 31.71
C TYR A 581 -3.94 -2.91 31.40
N THR A 582 -3.48 -1.67 31.50
CA THR A 582 -4.20 -0.49 31.01
C THR A 582 -4.17 -0.47 29.48
N ILE A 583 -5.33 -0.34 28.84
CA ILE A 583 -5.45 -0.27 27.37
C ILE A 583 -5.59 1.18 26.96
N LEU A 584 -4.60 1.69 26.23
CA LEU A 584 -4.56 3.05 25.71
C LEU A 584 -4.60 3.05 24.18
N TRP A 585 -5.71 3.50 23.59
CA TRP A 585 -5.87 3.57 22.14
C TRP A 585 -5.66 4.99 21.60
N VAL A 586 -4.79 5.13 20.61
CA VAL A 586 -4.50 6.38 19.89
C VAL A 586 -4.99 6.27 18.44
N THR A 587 -5.88 7.17 18.02
CA THR A 587 -6.39 7.23 16.64
C THR A 587 -6.81 8.66 16.26
N ARG A 588 -7.25 8.89 15.02
CA ARG A 588 -7.83 10.17 14.60
C ARG A 588 -9.19 10.40 15.25
N HIS A 589 -9.56 11.68 15.45
CA HIS A 589 -10.88 12.03 15.95
C HIS A 589 -12.02 11.40 15.14
N THR A 590 -11.87 11.34 13.82
CA THR A 590 -12.86 10.78 12.89
C THR A 590 -13.00 9.27 12.92
N LEU A 591 -12.02 8.53 13.48
CA LEU A 591 -11.99 7.06 13.50
C LEU A 591 -12.41 6.48 14.86
N LYS A 592 -12.68 7.33 15.87
CA LYS A 592 -13.09 6.85 17.19
C LYS A 592 -14.43 6.11 17.16
N GLU A 593 -15.35 6.50 16.27
CA GLU A 593 -16.65 5.84 16.12
C GLU A 593 -16.50 4.40 15.59
N ASP A 594 -15.57 4.17 14.67
CA ASP A 594 -15.31 2.83 14.13
C ASP A 594 -14.81 1.86 15.21
N ILE A 595 -14.03 2.34 16.19
CA ILE A 595 -13.62 1.52 17.34
C ILE A 595 -14.87 1.07 18.09
N TRP A 596 -15.78 1.98 18.45
CA TRP A 596 -16.99 1.64 19.19
C TRP A 596 -17.92 0.70 18.44
N LYS A 597 -18.04 0.88 17.12
CA LYS A 597 -18.76 -0.05 16.26
C LYS A 597 -18.20 -1.48 16.35
N ASN A 598 -16.88 -1.63 16.33
CA ASN A 598 -16.21 -2.94 16.48
C ASN A 598 -16.15 -3.45 17.94
N MET A 599 -16.56 -2.64 18.91
CA MET A 599 -16.69 -3.06 20.31
C MET A 599 -18.09 -3.59 20.62
N PHE A 600 -19.13 -2.94 20.10
CA PHE A 600 -20.52 -3.17 20.52
C PHE A 600 -21.48 -3.64 19.42
N ASP A 601 -21.22 -3.32 18.15
CA ASP A 601 -22.12 -3.68 17.06
C ASP A 601 -21.58 -4.90 16.30
N ASN A 602 -20.31 -4.87 15.88
CA ASN A 602 -19.56 -6.02 15.41
C ASN A 602 -18.57 -6.43 16.50
N ILE A 603 -19.04 -7.20 17.46
CA ILE A 603 -18.36 -7.40 18.75
C ILE A 603 -17.08 -8.19 18.54
N CYS A 604 -15.93 -7.51 18.57
CA CYS A 604 -14.58 -8.09 18.55
C CYS A 604 -13.96 -8.21 19.96
N ASN A 605 -14.59 -7.63 20.97
CA ASN A 605 -14.13 -7.70 22.35
C ASN A 605 -14.43 -9.08 22.93
N VAL A 606 -13.39 -9.85 23.23
CA VAL A 606 -13.50 -11.26 23.66
C VAL A 606 -14.27 -11.38 24.97
N ILE A 607 -14.04 -10.47 25.92
CA ILE A 607 -14.73 -10.47 27.22
C ILE A 607 -16.24 -10.23 27.02
N ILE A 608 -16.61 -9.32 26.13
CA ILE A 608 -18.03 -9.08 25.80
C ILE A 608 -18.62 -10.30 25.09
N GLN A 609 -17.92 -10.89 24.11
CA GLN A 609 -18.41 -12.10 23.43
C GLN A 609 -18.73 -13.22 24.43
N GLU A 610 -17.85 -13.47 25.40
CA GLU A 610 -18.05 -14.47 26.44
C GLU A 610 -19.27 -14.17 27.32
N ARG A 611 -19.40 -12.93 27.80
CA ARG A 611 -20.57 -12.51 28.62
C ARG A 611 -21.89 -12.73 27.87
N LEU A 612 -21.94 -12.34 26.60
CA LEU A 612 -23.13 -12.51 25.77
C LEU A 612 -23.42 -13.98 25.44
N ASN A 613 -22.38 -14.79 25.24
CA ASN A 613 -22.52 -16.23 25.07
C ASN A 613 -23.01 -16.91 26.36
N ASN A 614 -22.68 -16.34 27.52
CA ASN A 614 -23.17 -16.76 28.83
C ASN A 614 -24.58 -16.22 29.17
N GLY A 615 -25.24 -15.51 28.24
CA GLY A 615 -26.62 -15.07 28.39
C GLY A 615 -26.81 -13.64 28.90
N GLU A 616 -25.75 -12.87 29.11
CA GLU A 616 -25.89 -11.44 29.45
C GLU A 616 -26.46 -10.62 28.28
N ILE A 617 -27.15 -9.52 28.60
CA ILE A 617 -27.77 -8.63 27.62
C ILE A 617 -26.90 -7.39 27.42
N LEU A 618 -26.57 -7.09 26.16
CA LEU A 618 -25.81 -5.89 25.84
C LEU A 618 -26.63 -4.62 26.16
N PRO A 619 -26.09 -3.67 26.94
CA PRO A 619 -26.82 -2.44 27.27
C PRO A 619 -27.17 -1.62 26.03
N THR A 620 -28.33 -0.96 26.06
CA THR A 620 -28.81 -0.11 24.95
C THR A 620 -28.18 1.29 24.96
N THR A 621 -27.89 1.85 26.14
CA THR A 621 -27.34 3.20 26.26
C THR A 621 -25.82 3.21 26.19
N ARG A 622 -25.25 4.25 25.58
CA ARG A 622 -23.79 4.41 25.44
C ARG A 622 -23.08 4.41 26.80
N ALA A 623 -23.61 5.09 27.81
CA ALA A 623 -23.01 5.16 29.15
C ALA A 623 -22.85 3.77 29.77
N LYS A 624 -23.93 2.96 29.77
CA LYS A 624 -23.90 1.58 30.29
C LYS A 624 -23.00 0.66 29.46
N ARG A 625 -22.95 0.84 28.13
CA ARG A 625 -22.00 0.14 27.26
C ARG A 625 -20.55 0.43 27.65
N MET A 626 -20.22 1.68 28.01
CA MET A 626 -18.88 2.05 28.46
C MET A 626 -18.51 1.39 29.80
N GLU A 627 -19.44 1.34 30.75
CA GLU A 627 -19.24 0.62 32.02
C GLU A 627 -18.98 -0.88 31.80
N PHE A 628 -19.54 -1.45 30.73
CA PHE A 628 -19.39 -2.86 30.37
C PHE A 628 -17.95 -3.26 29.99
N LEU A 629 -17.07 -2.30 29.67
CA LEU A 629 -15.68 -2.53 29.22
C LEU A 629 -14.69 -2.81 30.35
N GLY A 630 -15.07 -2.52 31.60
CA GLY A 630 -14.19 -2.61 32.75
C GLY A 630 -13.23 -1.42 32.88
N LYS A 631 -12.62 -1.31 34.07
CA LYS A 631 -11.78 -0.16 34.48
C LYS A 631 -10.45 -0.03 33.73
N ASN A 632 -10.00 -1.10 33.07
CA ASN A 632 -8.68 -1.15 32.43
C ASN A 632 -8.67 -0.49 31.04
N TRP A 633 -9.83 -0.21 30.44
CA TRP A 633 -9.94 0.36 29.09
C TRP A 633 -10.14 1.88 29.15
N LEU A 634 -9.14 2.65 28.74
CA LEU A 634 -9.25 4.11 28.68
C LEU A 634 -10.01 4.55 27.43
N GLN A 635 -10.63 5.73 27.52
CA GLN A 635 -11.26 6.36 26.36
C GLN A 635 -10.21 6.58 25.25
N PRO A 636 -10.46 6.18 23.99
CA PRO A 636 -9.56 6.43 22.88
C PRO A 636 -9.24 7.92 22.76
N ILE A 637 -7.95 8.24 22.63
CA ILE A 637 -7.44 9.60 22.56
C ILE A 637 -6.96 9.95 21.16
N SER A 638 -6.97 11.24 20.83
CA SER A 638 -6.40 11.72 19.57
C SER A 638 -4.88 11.85 19.64
N TYR A 639 -4.19 11.89 18.50
CA TYR A 639 -2.74 12.13 18.46
C TYR A 639 -2.32 13.42 19.19
N LYS A 640 -3.12 14.48 19.10
CA LYS A 640 -2.89 15.72 19.86
C LYS A 640 -2.98 15.50 21.37
N GLN A 641 -3.99 14.75 21.82
CA GLN A 641 -4.14 14.39 23.22
C GLN A 641 -2.98 13.49 23.68
N PHE A 642 -2.59 12.51 22.87
CA PHE A 642 -1.45 11.63 23.14
C PHE A 642 -0.12 12.40 23.22
N THR A 643 0.10 13.35 22.32
CA THR A 643 1.28 14.25 22.35
C THR A 643 1.38 15.01 23.66
N ASN A 644 0.26 15.51 24.19
CA ASN A 644 0.24 16.19 25.48
C ASN A 644 0.39 15.20 26.65
N LEU A 645 -0.09 13.96 26.51
CA LEU A 645 0.05 12.91 27.52
C LEU A 645 1.53 12.54 27.69
N ILE A 646 2.23 12.22 26.60
CA ILE A 646 3.66 11.85 26.63
C ILE A 646 4.58 13.01 27.05
N LYS A 647 4.09 14.25 26.97
CA LYS A 647 4.79 15.45 27.47
C LYS A 647 4.49 15.78 28.94
N GLY A 648 3.61 15.02 29.60
CA GLY A 648 3.20 15.29 30.98
C GLY A 648 2.21 16.45 31.15
N LYS A 649 1.48 16.84 30.10
CA LYS A 649 0.75 18.14 30.00
C LYS A 649 -0.77 18.02 29.88
N ASN A 650 -1.41 16.96 30.40
CA ASN A 650 -2.88 16.86 30.38
C ASN A 650 -3.44 15.99 31.52
N LYS A 651 -4.78 15.89 31.58
CA LYS A 651 -5.48 15.04 32.55
C LYS A 651 -5.15 13.55 32.40
N TYR A 652 -4.93 13.08 31.18
CA TYR A 652 -4.63 11.67 30.91
C TYR A 652 -3.27 11.27 31.50
N TYR A 653 -2.28 12.17 31.47
CA TYR A 653 -1.01 11.91 32.14
C TYR A 653 -1.19 11.74 33.65
N LYS A 654 -2.00 12.60 34.28
CA LYS A 654 -2.31 12.47 35.72
C LYS A 654 -2.99 11.14 36.01
N GLU A 655 -3.99 10.77 35.21
CA GLU A 655 -4.68 9.47 35.30
C GLU A 655 -3.71 8.28 35.17
N MET A 656 -2.77 8.33 34.22
CA MET A 656 -1.74 7.29 34.08
C MET A 656 -0.79 7.24 35.30
N VAL A 657 -0.41 8.39 35.86
CA VAL A 657 0.41 8.47 37.09
C VAL A 657 -0.36 7.94 38.30
N ASP A 658 -1.65 8.24 38.41
CA ASP A 658 -2.49 7.77 39.51
C ASP A 658 -2.69 6.24 39.45
N LEU A 659 -2.74 5.67 38.23
CA LEU A 659 -2.86 4.23 38.01
C LEU A 659 -1.55 3.46 38.19
N ASN A 660 -0.45 3.97 37.65
CA ASN A 660 0.79 3.20 37.47
C ASN A 660 1.98 3.73 38.29
N GLY A 661 1.86 4.93 38.86
CA GLY A 661 2.94 5.64 39.54
C GLY A 661 3.66 6.64 38.63
N LYS A 662 4.44 7.53 39.26
CA LYS A 662 5.15 8.61 38.56
C LYS A 662 6.45 8.15 37.89
N GLU A 663 7.04 7.07 38.39
CA GLU A 663 8.32 6.54 37.90
C GLU A 663 8.19 5.99 36.47
N ASP A 664 7.20 5.12 36.25
CA ASP A 664 6.77 4.71 34.92
C ASP A 664 5.24 4.81 34.81
N PRO A 665 4.73 5.96 34.32
CA PRO A 665 3.30 6.16 34.09
C PRO A 665 2.70 5.16 33.11
N PHE A 666 3.50 4.43 32.33
CA PHE A 666 3.04 3.45 31.34
C PHE A 666 3.34 2.00 31.74
N ARG A 667 3.73 1.75 33.01
CA ARG A 667 3.86 0.39 33.53
C ARG A 667 2.57 -0.39 33.28
N LYS A 668 2.69 -1.66 32.87
CA LYS A 668 1.59 -2.55 32.48
C LYS A 668 0.56 -1.86 31.58
N THR A 669 1.02 -1.17 30.53
CA THR A 669 0.13 -0.49 29.57
C THR A 669 0.31 -1.09 28.18
N LEU A 670 -0.80 -1.47 27.53
CA LEU A 670 -0.82 -1.75 26.09
C LEU A 670 -1.22 -0.47 25.36
N ILE A 671 -0.28 0.09 24.59
CA ILE A 671 -0.54 1.24 23.72
C ILE A 671 -0.84 0.74 22.32
N ILE A 672 -2.04 1.03 21.83
CA ILE A 672 -2.48 0.71 20.48
C ILE A 672 -2.45 2.00 19.66
N ILE A 673 -1.62 2.05 18.62
CA ILE A 673 -1.56 3.22 17.73
C ILE A 673 -2.07 2.81 16.35
N ASP A 674 -3.28 3.27 16.04
CA ASP A 674 -3.83 3.17 14.69
C ASP A 674 -3.07 4.10 13.75
N GLU A 675 -3.02 3.77 12.45
CA GLU A 675 -2.33 4.54 11.41
C GLU A 675 -0.93 5.07 11.82
N ILE A 676 -0.07 4.24 12.41
CA ILE A 676 1.21 4.69 13.01
C ILE A 676 2.11 5.49 12.04
N HIS A 677 2.01 5.21 10.73
CA HIS A 677 2.73 5.91 9.67
C HIS A 677 2.46 7.43 9.68
N LYS A 678 1.35 7.88 10.26
CA LYS A 678 1.01 9.31 10.41
C LYS A 678 1.95 10.08 11.33
N ILE A 679 2.53 9.42 12.33
CA ILE A 679 3.52 10.03 13.23
C ILE A 679 4.80 10.39 12.46
N TYR A 680 5.08 9.73 11.35
CA TYR A 680 6.29 9.98 10.55
C TYR A 680 6.00 10.79 9.28
N SER A 681 4.78 10.71 8.72
CA SER A 681 4.40 11.45 7.51
C SER A 681 4.27 12.98 7.69
N SER A 682 4.33 13.73 6.59
CA SER A 682 3.96 15.17 6.54
C SER A 682 2.45 15.46 6.59
N SER A 683 1.59 14.44 6.65
CA SER A 683 0.14 14.60 6.49
C SER A 683 -0.63 15.06 7.74
N LEU A 684 -0.02 15.04 8.92
CA LEU A 684 -0.60 15.63 10.14
C LEU A 684 -0.16 17.07 10.29
N SER A 685 -1.04 17.93 10.82
CA SER A 685 -0.65 19.29 11.16
C SER A 685 0.45 19.28 12.24
N ALA A 686 1.38 20.24 12.19
CA ALA A 686 2.49 20.32 13.15
C ALA A 686 2.03 20.41 14.63
N LEU A 687 0.78 20.83 14.86
CA LEU A 687 0.15 20.92 16.19
C LEU A 687 -0.46 19.59 16.68
N GLU A 688 -0.65 18.61 15.79
CA GLU A 688 -1.23 17.30 16.10
C GLU A 688 -0.20 16.17 16.07
N LYS A 689 0.94 16.38 15.39
CA LYS A 689 2.01 15.39 15.25
C LYS A 689 2.78 15.24 16.58
N PRO A 690 2.80 14.03 17.19
CA PRO A 690 3.71 13.75 18.29
C PRO A 690 5.14 13.99 17.84
N ASN A 691 5.96 14.61 18.68
CA ASN A 691 7.38 14.69 18.42
C ASN A 691 7.96 13.26 18.51
N PRO A 692 8.52 12.69 17.42
CA PRO A 692 8.99 11.31 17.41
C PRO A 692 10.05 11.03 18.47
N GLU A 693 10.93 11.99 18.75
CA GLU A 693 11.98 11.85 19.76
C GLU A 693 11.39 11.69 21.17
N VAL A 694 10.38 12.50 21.53
CA VAL A 694 9.67 12.40 22.82
C VAL A 694 8.96 11.05 22.96
N LEU A 695 8.33 10.57 21.88
CA LEU A 695 7.68 9.25 21.87
C LEU A 695 8.71 8.15 22.12
N GLN A 696 9.83 8.17 21.41
CA GLN A 696 10.90 7.19 21.59
C GLN A 696 11.48 7.23 23.01
N THR A 697 11.76 8.41 23.55
CA THR A 697 12.25 8.55 24.93
C THR A 697 11.26 7.97 25.94
N MET A 698 9.97 8.25 25.80
CA MET A 698 8.93 7.69 26.67
C MET A 698 8.92 6.16 26.62
N VAL A 699 8.97 5.59 25.42
CA VAL A 699 8.97 4.13 25.23
C VAL A 699 10.19 3.48 25.85
N GLN A 700 11.39 3.99 25.56
CA GLN A 700 12.63 3.43 26.09
C GLN A 700 12.74 3.58 27.62
N ASN A 701 12.20 4.66 28.18
CA ASN A 701 12.14 4.85 29.64
C ASN A 701 11.29 3.76 30.30
N SER A 702 10.12 3.42 29.76
CA SER A 702 9.29 2.34 30.30
C SER A 702 9.95 0.97 30.17
N TYR A 703 10.59 0.68 29.03
CA TYR A 703 11.36 -0.56 28.84
C TYR A 703 12.46 -0.71 29.89
N LYS A 704 13.17 0.39 30.18
CA LYS A 704 14.25 0.42 31.18
C LYS A 704 13.73 0.33 32.62
N ALA A 705 12.67 1.05 32.96
CA ALA A 705 12.18 1.17 34.34
C ALA A 705 11.40 -0.07 34.80
N SER A 706 10.57 -0.64 33.93
CA SER A 706 9.59 -1.66 34.32
C SER A 706 9.88 -3.07 33.78
N GLY A 707 10.91 -3.26 32.94
CA GLY A 707 11.35 -4.58 32.49
C GLY A 707 10.22 -5.41 31.87
N ASN A 708 9.86 -6.55 32.47
CA ASN A 708 8.76 -7.41 31.99
C ASN A 708 7.37 -6.76 32.14
N ASP A 709 7.21 -5.83 33.08
CA ASP A 709 6.01 -5.03 33.29
C ASP A 709 6.01 -3.73 32.48
N SER A 710 6.99 -3.52 31.59
CA SER A 710 7.02 -2.33 30.74
C SER A 710 5.80 -2.23 29.83
N LEU A 711 5.58 -1.04 29.27
CA LEU A 711 4.58 -0.89 28.23
C LEU A 711 4.82 -1.89 27.09
N LYS A 712 3.74 -2.26 26.41
CA LYS A 712 3.78 -2.96 25.13
C LYS A 712 3.07 -2.14 24.06
N MET A 713 3.48 -2.29 22.82
CA MET A 713 2.90 -1.55 21.70
C MET A 713 2.27 -2.46 20.65
N LEU A 714 1.07 -2.10 20.19
CA LEU A 714 0.45 -2.68 19.00
C LEU A 714 0.27 -1.56 17.96
N LEU A 715 1.12 -1.58 16.95
CA LEU A 715 1.18 -0.55 15.92
C LEU A 715 0.44 -1.05 14.68
N MET A 716 -0.43 -0.24 14.09
CA MET A 716 -1.25 -0.67 12.95
C MET A 716 -1.04 0.23 11.73
N THR A 717 -0.76 -0.39 10.58
CA THR A 717 -0.65 0.35 9.32
C THR A 717 -0.80 -0.58 8.11
N ALA A 718 -1.39 -0.07 7.02
CA ALA A 718 -1.35 -0.73 5.72
C ALA A 718 -0.16 -0.28 4.86
N THR A 719 0.52 0.80 5.26
CA THR A 719 1.59 1.45 4.51
C THR A 719 2.61 2.02 5.51
N PRO A 720 3.56 1.21 6.01
CA PRO A 720 4.52 1.67 7.02
C PRO A 720 5.55 2.67 6.45
N ILE A 721 5.76 2.65 5.12
CA ILE A 721 6.64 3.56 4.40
C ILE A 721 5.82 4.78 3.92
N THR A 722 6.34 5.98 4.16
CA THR A 722 5.69 7.28 3.85
C THR A 722 6.59 8.13 2.93
N ASP A 723 6.46 9.45 2.98
CA ASP A 723 7.37 10.40 2.30
C ASP A 723 8.81 10.33 2.84
N ASP A 724 8.97 9.96 4.11
CA ASP A 724 10.25 9.58 4.69
C ASP A 724 10.52 8.09 4.41
N HIS A 725 11.53 7.77 3.61
CA HIS A 725 11.93 6.39 3.31
C HIS A 725 12.41 5.62 4.55
N MET A 726 12.88 6.32 5.59
CA MET A 726 13.28 5.71 6.87
C MET A 726 12.10 5.52 7.84
N SER A 727 10.88 5.96 7.49
CA SER A 727 9.72 5.87 8.40
C SER A 727 9.44 4.45 8.90
N CYS A 728 9.60 3.43 8.06
CA CYS A 728 9.41 2.04 8.50
C CYS A 728 10.45 1.60 9.55
N VAL A 729 11.70 1.99 9.38
CA VAL A 729 12.78 1.72 10.34
C VAL A 729 12.50 2.44 11.67
N LYS A 730 12.05 3.70 11.61
CA LYS A 730 11.67 4.48 12.79
C LYS A 730 10.49 3.87 13.55
N ILE A 731 9.52 3.28 12.84
CA ILE A 731 8.40 2.54 13.45
C ILE A 731 8.91 1.29 14.16
N LEU A 732 9.78 0.50 13.52
CA LEU A 732 10.37 -0.70 14.12
C LEU A 732 11.21 -0.38 15.36
N ASN A 733 11.93 0.75 15.36
CA ASN A 733 12.69 1.22 16.51
C ASN A 733 11.84 1.48 17.77
N LEU A 734 10.54 1.71 17.64
CA LEU A 734 9.63 1.79 18.81
C LEU A 734 9.44 0.42 19.49
N LEU A 735 9.59 -0.67 18.73
CA LEU A 735 9.40 -2.04 19.20
C LEU A 735 10.71 -2.70 19.67
N LEU A 736 11.84 -2.04 19.45
CA LEU A 736 13.19 -2.53 19.74
C LEU A 736 13.77 -1.87 20.99
N GLU A 737 14.61 -2.62 21.71
CA GLU A 737 15.23 -2.18 22.95
C GLU A 737 16.66 -1.68 22.69
N ASN A 738 17.01 -0.51 23.24
CA ASN A 738 18.39 0.00 23.34
C ASN A 738 19.28 -0.24 22.10
N PHE A 739 20.17 -1.23 22.17
CA PHE A 739 21.21 -1.57 21.18
C PHE A 739 20.68 -2.33 19.97
N GLU A 740 19.49 -2.93 20.06
CA GLU A 740 18.85 -3.62 18.94
C GLU A 740 18.35 -2.62 17.88
N ARG A 741 18.13 -1.36 18.27
CA ARG A 741 17.62 -0.29 17.40
C ARG A 741 18.55 -0.01 16.23
N PHE A 742 17.93 0.36 15.11
CA PHE A 742 18.59 0.72 13.87
C PHE A 742 18.97 2.21 13.84
N PRO A 743 20.01 2.58 13.08
CA PRO A 743 20.23 3.96 12.69
C PRO A 743 19.03 4.52 11.92
N GLU A 744 18.63 5.74 12.24
CA GLU A 744 17.48 6.40 11.58
C GLU A 744 17.90 7.30 10.41
N GLU A 745 19.20 7.59 10.30
CA GLU A 745 19.80 8.29 9.17
C GLU A 745 20.13 7.29 8.05
N PHE A 746 19.63 7.54 6.84
CA PHE A 746 19.73 6.59 5.75
C PHE A 746 21.18 6.25 5.37
N ASP A 747 22.08 7.23 5.32
CA ASP A 747 23.48 6.97 4.97
C ASP A 747 24.17 6.08 6.01
N ARG A 748 23.87 6.26 7.30
CA ARG A 748 24.39 5.40 8.38
C ARG A 748 23.75 4.01 8.39
N PHE A 749 22.46 3.92 8.06
CA PHE A 749 21.79 2.63 7.90
C PHE A 749 22.41 1.87 6.71
N LYS A 750 22.60 2.55 5.59
CA LYS A 750 23.14 2.00 4.35
C LYS A 750 24.53 1.40 4.56
N THR A 751 25.43 2.06 5.28
CA THR A 751 26.78 1.51 5.56
C THR A 751 26.76 0.23 6.39
N MET A 752 25.71 -0.01 7.18
CA MET A 752 25.59 -1.20 8.03
C MET A 752 24.86 -2.36 7.34
N PHE A 753 23.81 -2.06 6.56
CA PHE A 753 22.87 -3.09 6.08
C PHE A 753 22.84 -3.23 4.54
N CYS A 754 23.29 -2.21 3.81
CA CYS A 754 23.10 -2.11 2.35
C CYS A 754 24.42 -1.94 1.59
N ASN A 755 24.36 -2.06 0.26
CA ASN A 755 25.43 -1.67 -0.65
C ASN A 755 25.29 -0.19 -1.07
N GLU A 756 26.21 0.29 -1.91
CA GLU A 756 26.21 1.68 -2.39
C GLU A 756 24.92 2.08 -3.12
N ASN A 757 24.28 1.11 -3.78
CA ASN A 757 23.01 1.28 -4.50
C ASN A 757 21.78 1.22 -3.59
N GLY A 758 21.95 1.09 -2.27
CA GLY A 758 20.86 1.04 -1.28
C GLY A 758 20.13 -0.30 -1.19
N LEU A 759 20.65 -1.35 -1.83
CA LEU A 759 20.09 -2.70 -1.72
C LEU A 759 20.69 -3.42 -0.52
N PHE A 760 19.90 -4.21 0.22
CA PHE A 760 20.41 -5.01 1.33
C PHE A 760 21.48 -6.00 0.87
N THR A 761 22.59 -6.05 1.62
CA THR A 761 23.62 -7.09 1.48
C THR A 761 23.14 -8.39 2.14
N GLU A 762 23.76 -9.53 1.85
CA GLU A 762 23.39 -10.79 2.52
C GLU A 762 23.55 -10.71 4.04
N LYS A 763 24.73 -10.26 4.52
CA LYS A 763 25.00 -10.08 5.95
C LYS A 763 24.03 -9.08 6.59
N GLY A 764 23.83 -7.93 5.94
CA GLY A 764 22.90 -6.90 6.41
C GLY A 764 21.46 -7.41 6.48
N SER A 765 21.02 -8.20 5.49
CA SER A 765 19.68 -8.79 5.49
C SER A 765 19.49 -9.75 6.67
N GLN A 766 20.44 -10.66 6.93
CA GLN A 766 20.35 -11.60 8.04
C GLN A 766 20.28 -10.88 9.40
N GLU A 767 21.15 -9.90 9.59
CA GLU A 767 21.18 -9.11 10.83
C GLU A 767 19.87 -8.32 11.02
N PHE A 768 19.35 -7.72 9.95
CA PHE A 768 18.07 -7.01 9.97
C PHE A 768 16.91 -7.96 10.33
N MET A 769 16.79 -9.10 9.63
CA MET A 769 15.71 -10.08 9.87
C MET A 769 15.73 -10.59 11.31
N ASN A 770 16.91 -10.90 11.86
CA ASN A 770 17.05 -11.36 13.24
C ASN A 770 16.63 -10.30 14.26
N ARG A 771 16.97 -9.03 14.03
CA ARG A 771 16.55 -7.93 14.92
C ARG A 771 15.03 -7.71 14.91
N ILE A 772 14.37 -7.85 13.75
CA ILE A 772 12.91 -7.63 13.64
C ILE A 772 12.04 -8.86 13.89
N THR A 773 12.65 -9.97 14.28
CA THR A 773 11.97 -11.25 14.44
C THR A 773 10.86 -11.17 15.49
N GLY A 774 9.65 -11.64 15.15
CA GLY A 774 8.47 -11.59 16.02
C GLY A 774 7.78 -10.23 16.12
N LEU A 775 8.36 -9.18 15.51
CA LEU A 775 7.84 -7.81 15.63
C LEU A 775 6.84 -7.43 14.55
N VAL A 776 6.73 -8.18 13.45
CA VAL A 776 5.82 -7.84 12.34
C VAL A 776 4.90 -9.01 12.04
N SER A 777 3.60 -8.72 11.95
CA SER A 777 2.60 -9.61 11.36
C SER A 777 2.13 -8.99 10.05
N TYR A 778 2.12 -9.77 8.97
CA TYR A 778 1.82 -9.29 7.62
C TYR A 778 0.60 -9.98 7.03
N ILE A 779 -0.36 -9.19 6.55
CA ILE A 779 -1.53 -9.70 5.84
C ILE A 779 -1.90 -8.79 4.67
N ASP A 780 -1.75 -9.32 3.46
CA ASP A 780 -2.37 -8.76 2.26
C ASP A 780 -3.60 -9.56 1.83
N ARG A 781 -4.79 -8.93 1.92
CA ARG A 781 -6.06 -9.47 1.43
C ARG A 781 -6.50 -8.85 0.11
N ALA A 782 -5.70 -7.99 -0.51
CA ALA A 782 -6.03 -7.41 -1.81
C ALA A 782 -6.27 -8.48 -2.89
N ASN A 783 -5.68 -9.67 -2.73
CA ASN A 783 -5.86 -10.82 -3.60
C ASN A 783 -7.09 -11.70 -3.25
N ASP A 784 -7.78 -11.45 -2.13
CA ASP A 784 -8.97 -12.19 -1.75
C ASP A 784 -10.19 -11.72 -2.55
N ARG A 785 -10.30 -12.24 -3.77
CA ARG A 785 -11.34 -11.88 -4.74
C ARG A 785 -12.75 -12.29 -4.30
N SER A 786 -12.88 -13.04 -3.21
CA SER A 786 -14.16 -13.46 -2.63
C SER A 786 -14.88 -12.33 -1.89
N GLN A 787 -14.12 -11.33 -1.43
CA GLN A 787 -14.62 -10.22 -0.61
C GLN A 787 -14.13 -8.83 -1.07
N PHE A 788 -13.13 -8.78 -1.95
CA PHE A 788 -12.57 -7.54 -2.48
C PHE A 788 -12.58 -7.56 -4.01
N ALA A 789 -12.69 -6.38 -4.62
CA ALA A 789 -12.41 -6.25 -6.04
C ALA A 789 -10.91 -6.31 -6.32
N TYR A 790 -10.54 -6.99 -7.40
CA TYR A 790 -9.15 -7.09 -7.84
C TYR A 790 -8.86 -6.01 -8.91
N PRO A 791 -7.68 -5.35 -8.83
CA PRO A 791 -7.31 -4.34 -9.80
C PRO A 791 -6.91 -4.95 -11.14
N VAL A 792 -7.49 -4.45 -12.23
CA VAL A 792 -7.07 -4.74 -13.62
C VAL A 792 -6.42 -3.47 -14.17
N ILE A 793 -5.09 -3.46 -14.22
CA ILE A 793 -4.32 -2.27 -14.56
C ILE A 793 -4.12 -2.18 -16.08
N ARG A 794 -4.37 -1.00 -16.65
CA ARG A 794 -4.11 -0.66 -18.05
C ARG A 794 -3.34 0.65 -18.13
N ASP A 795 -2.11 0.57 -18.61
CA ASP A 795 -1.29 1.74 -18.85
C ASP A 795 -1.65 2.39 -20.18
N VAL A 796 -1.94 3.68 -20.14
CA VAL A 796 -2.28 4.52 -21.29
C VAL A 796 -1.12 5.47 -21.50
N LEU A 797 -0.19 5.07 -22.36
CA LEU A 797 0.94 5.90 -22.79
C LEU A 797 0.53 6.71 -24.02
N LEU A 798 0.55 8.04 -23.89
CA LEU A 798 0.16 8.97 -24.96
C LEU A 798 1.40 9.48 -25.68
N GLU A 799 1.42 9.35 -27.00
CA GLU A 799 2.41 9.97 -27.87
C GLU A 799 1.86 11.30 -28.37
N ILE A 800 2.66 12.37 -28.26
CA ILE A 800 2.28 13.70 -28.72
C ILE A 800 3.03 13.97 -30.03
N GLU A 801 2.30 14.19 -31.11
CA GLU A 801 2.90 14.56 -32.39
C GLU A 801 3.62 15.90 -32.24
N GLN A 802 4.95 15.85 -32.20
CA GLN A 802 5.76 17.06 -32.31
C GLN A 802 5.76 17.46 -33.78
N THR A 803 4.94 18.43 -34.18
CA THR A 803 5.13 19.13 -35.44
C THR A 803 6.51 19.79 -35.40
N ARG A 804 7.52 19.10 -35.91
CA ARG A 804 8.80 19.71 -36.26
C ARG A 804 8.50 20.73 -37.33
N VAL A 805 8.38 22.00 -36.95
CA VAL A 805 8.30 23.09 -37.92
C VAL A 805 9.57 22.95 -38.78
N THR A 806 9.41 22.48 -40.02
CA THR A 806 10.52 22.36 -40.95
C THR A 806 11.11 23.76 -41.13
N ASN A 807 12.41 23.90 -40.87
CA ASN A 807 13.12 25.18 -40.98
C ASN A 807 13.12 25.77 -42.42
N THR A 808 12.51 25.09 -43.40
CA THR A 808 12.47 25.47 -44.81
C THR A 808 11.97 26.89 -45.03
N GLY A 809 10.77 27.25 -44.55
CA GLY A 809 10.25 28.61 -44.74
C GLY A 809 11.04 29.71 -44.02
N LEU A 810 11.63 29.42 -42.84
CA LEU A 810 12.43 30.38 -42.08
C LEU A 810 13.83 30.59 -42.68
N ASN A 811 14.38 29.54 -43.29
CA ASN A 811 15.65 29.57 -44.02
C ASN A 811 15.50 30.30 -45.37
N GLU A 812 14.39 30.09 -46.08
CA GLU A 812 14.07 30.85 -47.30
C GLU A 812 13.93 32.34 -47.03
N ILE A 813 13.23 32.73 -45.95
CA ILE A 813 13.13 34.14 -45.53
C ILE A 813 14.51 34.70 -45.16
N LYS A 814 15.35 33.93 -44.45
CA LYS A 814 16.73 34.33 -44.12
C LYS A 814 17.58 34.53 -45.37
N PHE A 815 17.51 33.60 -46.31
CA PHE A 815 18.28 33.65 -47.56
C PHE A 815 17.88 34.87 -48.40
N LYS A 816 16.57 35.13 -48.55
CA LYS A 816 16.09 36.32 -49.24
C LYS A 816 16.57 37.60 -48.54
N ILE A 817 16.45 37.71 -47.21
CA ILE A 817 16.95 38.88 -46.47
C ILE A 817 18.44 39.12 -46.77
N GLN A 818 19.26 38.06 -46.77
CA GLN A 818 20.67 38.14 -47.09
C GLN A 818 20.89 38.62 -48.54
N GLU A 819 20.16 38.07 -49.51
CA GLU A 819 20.21 38.47 -50.92
C GLU A 819 19.90 39.97 -51.10
N TYR A 820 18.85 40.48 -50.43
CA TYR A 820 18.49 41.90 -50.48
C TYR A 820 19.52 42.79 -49.78
N GLU A 821 20.13 42.34 -48.67
CA GLU A 821 21.21 43.04 -47.98
C GLU A 821 22.48 43.12 -48.84
N ASP A 822 22.84 42.03 -49.50
CA ASP A 822 24.01 41.95 -50.37
C ASP A 822 23.83 42.84 -51.62
N ARG A 823 22.63 42.86 -52.23
CA ARG A 823 22.31 43.77 -53.36
C ARG A 823 22.38 45.24 -52.97
N LEU A 824 22.02 45.61 -51.73
CA LEU A 824 22.14 46.98 -51.23
C LEU A 824 23.59 47.40 -50.95
N ASN A 825 24.45 46.44 -50.61
CA ASN A 825 25.84 46.67 -50.23
C ASN A 825 26.84 46.51 -51.40
N ASN A 826 26.40 45.95 -52.53
CA ASN A 826 27.25 45.75 -53.70
C ASN A 826 27.54 47.09 -54.43
N LYS A 827 28.82 47.50 -54.42
CA LYS A 827 29.31 48.75 -55.03
C LYS A 827 29.33 48.74 -56.57
N GLU A 828 29.23 47.57 -57.20
CA GLU A 828 29.24 47.43 -58.67
C GLU A 828 27.84 47.59 -59.29
N VAL A 829 26.77 47.53 -58.48
CA VAL A 829 25.38 47.68 -58.93
C VAL A 829 24.93 49.13 -58.76
N LYS A 830 24.71 49.86 -59.85
CA LYS A 830 24.16 51.24 -59.83
C LYS A 830 22.65 51.22 -59.65
N LEU A 831 22.18 51.12 -58.41
CA LEU A 831 20.75 51.25 -58.07
C LEU A 831 20.30 52.72 -58.14
N THR A 832 19.13 52.96 -58.73
CA THR A 832 18.47 54.27 -58.68
C THR A 832 17.95 54.58 -57.26
N LYS A 833 17.63 55.86 -56.99
CA LYS A 833 17.08 56.28 -55.68
C LYS A 833 15.74 55.58 -55.37
N ASP A 834 14.93 55.34 -56.38
CA ASP A 834 13.61 54.70 -56.23
C ASP A 834 13.75 53.19 -55.98
N GLU A 835 14.62 52.49 -56.72
CA GLU A 835 14.93 51.07 -56.49
C GLU A 835 15.52 50.85 -55.08
N THR A 836 16.41 51.73 -54.63
CA THR A 836 16.99 51.67 -53.28
C THR A 836 15.91 51.82 -52.19
N LYS A 837 14.91 52.67 -52.43
CA LYS A 837 13.80 52.90 -51.50
C LYS A 837 12.84 51.71 -51.44
N GLU A 838 12.58 51.09 -52.59
CA GLU A 838 11.73 49.91 -52.71
C GLU A 838 12.37 48.68 -52.05
N LEU A 839 13.64 48.40 -52.34
CA LEU A 839 14.43 47.33 -51.72
C LEU A 839 14.47 47.44 -50.18
N LYS A 840 14.67 48.66 -49.65
CA LYS A 840 14.64 48.90 -48.19
C LYS A 840 13.26 48.64 -47.57
N LYS A 841 12.17 48.91 -48.29
CA LYS A 841 10.79 48.67 -47.84
C LYS A 841 10.47 47.17 -47.82
N GLU A 842 10.87 46.43 -48.86
CA GLU A 842 10.73 44.98 -48.92
C GLU A 842 11.55 44.29 -47.82
N LEU A 843 12.79 44.72 -47.61
CA LEU A 843 13.67 44.19 -46.57
C LEU A 843 13.12 44.46 -45.16
N ALA A 844 12.52 45.62 -44.91
CA ALA A 844 11.82 45.90 -43.64
C ALA A 844 10.59 44.99 -43.44
N THR A 845 9.86 44.68 -44.52
CA THR A 845 8.70 43.79 -44.51
C THR A 845 9.13 42.36 -44.21
N MET A 846 10.15 41.85 -44.91
CA MET A 846 10.71 40.51 -44.69
C MET A 846 11.34 40.34 -43.31
N LYS A 847 12.04 41.36 -42.77
CA LYS A 847 12.53 41.34 -41.37
C LYS A 847 11.39 41.27 -40.35
N LYS A 848 10.25 41.90 -40.64
CA LYS A 848 9.04 41.80 -39.80
C LYS A 848 8.41 40.40 -39.90
N GLU A 849 8.34 39.82 -41.09
CA GLU A 849 7.87 38.45 -41.32
C GLU A 849 8.77 37.43 -40.64
N GLN A 850 10.09 37.56 -40.76
CA GLN A 850 11.07 36.74 -40.04
C GLN A 850 10.85 36.83 -38.53
N LYS A 851 10.70 38.04 -37.97
CA LYS A 851 10.45 38.23 -36.54
C LYS A 851 9.15 37.61 -36.08
N ASN A 852 8.09 37.68 -36.90
CA ASN A 852 6.81 37.03 -36.60
C ASN A 852 6.91 35.50 -36.69
N ALA A 853 7.58 34.97 -37.71
CA ALA A 853 7.78 33.52 -37.89
C ALA A 853 8.65 32.92 -36.78
N VAL A 854 9.70 33.63 -36.32
CA VAL A 854 10.50 33.23 -35.16
C VAL A 854 9.64 33.24 -33.89
N LYS A 855 8.82 34.28 -33.69
CA LYS A 855 7.92 34.37 -32.53
C LYS A 855 6.86 33.27 -32.53
N ASP A 856 6.30 32.92 -33.68
CA ASP A 856 5.32 31.84 -33.81
C ASP A 856 5.93 30.45 -33.67
N LYS A 857 7.22 30.30 -34.02
CA LYS A 857 8.01 29.07 -33.77
C LYS A 857 8.34 28.89 -32.29
N ASP A 858 8.65 29.97 -31.58
CA ASP A 858 8.97 29.95 -30.15
C ASP A 858 7.73 29.94 -29.24
N THR A 859 6.53 30.06 -29.81
CA THR A 859 5.28 30.02 -29.03
C THR A 859 4.92 28.57 -28.70
N PRO A 860 4.82 28.19 -27.42
CA PRO A 860 4.49 26.83 -27.03
C PRO A 860 3.05 26.49 -27.43
N LYS A 861 2.86 25.39 -28.17
CA LYS A 861 1.55 25.01 -28.72
C LYS A 861 0.94 23.84 -27.96
N ASN A 862 1.75 22.86 -27.57
CA ASN A 862 1.28 21.65 -26.89
C ASN A 862 1.93 21.47 -25.51
N VAL A 863 1.47 20.46 -24.78
CA VAL A 863 1.95 20.11 -23.44
C VAL A 863 3.47 19.91 -23.36
N ILE A 864 4.10 19.32 -24.40
CA ILE A 864 5.55 19.07 -24.42
C ILE A 864 6.32 20.38 -24.55
N ASP A 865 5.88 21.29 -25.41
CA ASP A 865 6.50 22.62 -25.54
C ASP A 865 6.45 23.39 -24.21
N PHE A 866 5.33 23.30 -23.49
CA PHE A 866 5.22 23.90 -22.16
C PHE A 866 6.08 23.21 -21.11
N ILE A 867 6.30 21.90 -21.20
CA ILE A 867 7.23 21.17 -20.34
C ILE A 867 8.67 21.64 -20.62
N ASN A 868 9.05 21.85 -21.88
CA ASN A 868 10.37 22.37 -22.25
C ASN A 868 10.67 23.72 -21.60
N ASN A 869 9.65 24.57 -21.43
CA ASN A 869 9.78 25.84 -20.72
C ASN A 869 10.05 25.70 -19.22
N CYS A 870 9.84 24.54 -18.61
CA CYS A 870 10.20 24.31 -17.22
C CYS A 870 11.72 24.34 -16.99
N PHE A 871 12.52 24.12 -18.04
CA PHE A 871 13.99 24.13 -18.00
C PHE A 871 14.61 25.50 -18.32
N ILE A 872 13.84 26.39 -18.94
CA ILE A 872 14.33 27.71 -19.39
C ILE A 872 14.33 28.69 -18.22
N LYS A 873 15.46 29.37 -17.98
CA LYS A 873 15.54 30.50 -17.05
C LYS A 873 14.52 31.56 -17.49
N LYS A 874 13.44 31.78 -16.74
CA LYS A 874 12.71 33.05 -16.87
C LYS A 874 13.68 34.18 -16.49
N PRO A 875 14.02 35.13 -17.38
CA PRO A 875 14.55 36.41 -16.91
C PRO A 875 13.47 36.99 -16.00
N LEU A 876 13.88 37.57 -14.88
CA LEU A 876 13.00 38.26 -13.94
C LEU A 876 12.07 39.26 -14.68
N VAL A 877 10.81 38.88 -14.93
CA VAL A 877 9.74 39.76 -15.45
C VAL A 877 9.25 40.71 -14.34
N ALA A 878 10.17 41.21 -13.50
CA ALA A 878 9.92 42.20 -12.47
C ALA A 878 10.45 43.60 -12.84
N VAL A 879 11.16 43.77 -13.96
CA VAL A 879 11.74 45.08 -14.33
C VAL A 879 10.82 45.91 -15.24
N ARG A 880 9.87 45.29 -15.97
CA ARG A 880 8.97 46.03 -16.88
C ARG A 880 7.77 46.73 -16.22
N LYS A 881 7.50 46.50 -14.93
CA LYS A 881 6.47 47.25 -14.19
C LYS A 881 7.00 48.49 -13.45
N ASN A 882 8.31 48.63 -13.29
CA ASN A 882 8.90 49.81 -12.63
C ASN A 882 9.53 50.82 -13.59
N ALA A 883 9.56 50.55 -14.90
CA ALA A 883 10.04 51.51 -15.91
C ALA A 883 8.95 52.47 -16.44
N LYS A 884 7.69 52.34 -16.00
CA LYS A 884 6.58 53.26 -16.36
C LYS A 884 6.22 54.28 -15.26
N LYS A 885 7.09 54.48 -14.27
CA LYS A 885 6.84 55.42 -13.16
C LYS A 885 7.98 56.38 -12.84
N ALA A 886 8.87 56.63 -13.81
CA ALA A 886 9.94 57.63 -13.69
C ALA A 886 10.15 58.33 -15.03
N VAL A 887 9.13 59.04 -15.51
CA VAL A 887 9.28 60.15 -16.45
C VAL A 887 8.30 61.21 -15.96
N ALA A 888 8.83 62.27 -15.36
CA ALA A 888 8.12 63.52 -15.19
C ALA A 888 8.95 64.53 -15.98
N GLU A 889 8.31 65.16 -16.95
CA GLU A 889 8.85 66.27 -17.73
C GLU A 889 8.80 67.53 -16.86
N ASP A 890 9.89 68.30 -16.81
CA ASP A 890 9.86 69.70 -16.44
C ASP A 890 9.76 70.58 -17.70
N GLU A 891 9.28 71.81 -17.54
CA GLU A 891 8.80 72.71 -18.61
C GLU A 891 9.88 73.21 -19.60
N GLU A 892 11.09 72.65 -19.60
CA GLU A 892 12.17 73.02 -20.53
C GLU A 892 12.85 71.84 -21.25
N GLY A 893 12.31 70.62 -21.14
CA GLY A 893 12.57 69.56 -22.13
C GLY A 893 14.02 69.03 -22.22
N ASN A 894 14.73 68.84 -21.11
CA ASN A 894 16.06 68.20 -21.10
C ASN A 894 16.17 66.95 -20.20
N THR A 895 16.72 65.86 -20.75
CA THR A 895 16.84 64.56 -20.05
C THR A 895 18.17 64.45 -19.29
N ILE A 896 18.16 64.37 -17.95
CA ILE A 896 19.36 64.10 -17.14
C ILE A 896 19.37 62.65 -16.63
N ILE A 897 20.40 61.88 -17.00
CA ILE A 897 20.72 60.58 -16.41
C ILE A 897 21.60 60.80 -15.17
N LYS A 898 21.07 60.62 -13.96
CA LYS A 898 21.88 60.46 -12.73
C LYS A 898 22.05 58.98 -12.41
N ALA A 899 23.28 58.49 -12.55
CA ALA A 899 23.71 57.14 -12.20
C ALA A 899 23.64 56.89 -10.69
N VAL A 900 22.95 55.82 -10.26
CA VAL A 900 23.03 55.30 -8.89
C VAL A 900 23.74 53.95 -8.91
N LYS A 901 24.95 53.98 -8.32
CA LYS A 901 25.80 52.85 -7.95
C LYS A 901 25.01 51.84 -7.11
N THR A 902 25.09 50.59 -7.56
CA THR A 902 24.49 49.40 -6.97
C THR A 902 25.26 48.93 -5.74
N LYS A 903 24.50 48.59 -4.70
CA LYS A 903 24.74 47.55 -3.67
C LYS A 903 26.06 46.76 -3.77
N LYS A 904 27.10 47.26 -3.09
CA LYS A 904 28.19 46.47 -2.48
C LYS A 904 28.21 46.79 -0.97
N ALA A 905 27.23 46.32 -0.21
CA ALA A 905 27.25 46.36 1.27
C ALA A 905 26.10 45.59 1.92
N THR A 906 25.87 44.30 1.58
CA THR A 906 25.08 43.40 2.47
C THR A 906 25.40 41.92 2.26
N VAL A 907 26.69 41.58 2.09
CA VAL A 907 27.20 40.22 2.31
C VAL A 907 28.31 40.21 3.39
N ALA A 908 28.68 41.39 3.92
CA ALA A 908 29.61 41.54 5.05
C ALA A 908 28.87 41.92 6.35
N LYS A 909 27.87 41.12 6.78
CA LYS A 909 27.31 41.22 8.15
C LYS A 909 26.61 39.97 8.67
N LYS A 910 27.03 38.78 8.24
CA LYS A 910 26.64 37.52 8.88
C LYS A 910 27.76 36.47 8.89
N THR A 911 28.96 36.93 9.21
CA THR A 911 30.04 36.08 9.74
C THR A 911 30.83 36.90 10.76
N LYS A 912 30.16 37.23 11.87
CA LYS A 912 30.78 37.64 13.15
C LYS A 912 29.69 37.64 14.23
N ALA A 913 29.28 36.44 14.60
CA ALA A 913 28.67 36.12 15.88
C ALA A 913 28.68 34.59 15.99
N ILE A 914 29.78 34.10 16.56
CA ILE A 914 30.07 32.82 17.24
C ILE A 914 31.50 32.45 16.81
N VAL A 915 32.48 33.16 17.36
CA VAL A 915 33.61 32.58 18.10
C VAL A 915 34.07 33.70 19.05
N ALA A 916 33.74 33.53 20.33
CA ALA A 916 34.48 34.09 21.45
C ALA A 916 34.73 32.84 22.31
N ASP A 917 35.92 32.26 22.20
CA ASP A 917 36.98 32.48 23.18
C ASP A 917 38.20 31.60 22.83
N ASP A 918 39.36 32.22 23.05
CA ASP A 918 40.71 31.70 23.24
C ASP A 918 41.48 31.00 22.10
N ASP A 919 42.36 31.84 21.55
CA ASP A 919 43.82 31.70 21.52
C ASP A 919 44.53 30.69 20.60
N ASP A 920 45.63 31.24 20.08
CA ASP A 920 46.81 30.65 19.48
C ASP A 920 46.92 30.45 17.95
N ILE A 921 47.87 31.24 17.42
CA ILE A 921 48.86 30.90 16.39
C ILE A 921 48.36 30.81 14.93
N GLY A 922 48.64 31.89 14.20
CA GLY A 922 49.70 31.83 13.19
C GLY A 922 49.33 31.52 11.74
N VAL A 923 50.01 32.28 10.89
CA VAL A 923 50.49 31.94 9.54
C VAL A 923 49.68 32.47 8.36
N ALA A 924 50.43 33.28 7.62
CA ALA A 924 50.17 33.92 6.35
C ALA A 924 50.19 32.92 5.18
N ASP A 925 49.90 33.47 3.99
CA ASP A 925 50.16 32.92 2.67
C ASP A 925 49.17 31.86 2.13
N GLY A 926 48.29 32.34 1.25
CA GLY A 926 47.37 31.51 0.47
C GLY A 926 46.31 32.30 -0.31
N VAL A 927 46.15 33.61 -0.06
CA VAL A 927 45.07 34.42 -0.67
C VAL A 927 45.57 35.34 -1.81
N LYS A 928 46.85 35.23 -2.22
CA LYS A 928 47.43 36.08 -3.27
C LYS A 928 47.38 35.52 -4.69
N GLU A 929 46.74 34.37 -4.94
CA GLU A 929 46.82 33.72 -6.26
C GLU A 929 45.47 33.25 -6.83
N ALA A 930 44.42 34.07 -6.65
CA ALA A 930 43.12 33.84 -7.29
C ALA A 930 42.43 35.12 -7.82
N ILE A 931 43.19 36.21 -7.97
CA ILE A 931 42.71 37.45 -8.60
C ILE A 931 43.74 37.88 -9.67
N LYS A 932 43.82 37.08 -10.73
CA LYS A 932 44.32 37.47 -12.05
C LYS A 932 43.74 36.46 -13.03
N VAL A 933 43.35 36.93 -14.22
CA VAL A 933 42.68 36.19 -15.31
C VAL A 933 41.15 36.13 -15.20
N ILE A 934 40.49 37.29 -15.28
CA ILE A 934 39.28 37.50 -16.11
C ILE A 934 39.37 38.92 -16.66
N GLU A 935 40.09 39.07 -17.75
CA GLU A 935 39.98 40.13 -18.74
C GLU A 935 40.84 39.64 -19.90
N ASP A 936 40.21 38.92 -20.83
CA ASP A 936 40.55 38.95 -22.26
C ASP A 936 39.62 37.98 -23.01
N VAL A 937 39.18 38.46 -24.18
CA VAL A 937 38.49 37.76 -25.28
C VAL A 937 36.95 37.66 -25.20
N GLU A 938 36.29 38.73 -25.68
CA GLU A 938 35.22 38.59 -26.66
C GLU A 938 35.84 38.67 -28.08
N ASP A 939 35.11 38.09 -29.04
CA ASP A 939 35.36 37.99 -30.50
C ASP A 939 36.21 36.80 -30.99
N ASP A 940 35.54 35.70 -31.38
CA ASP A 940 35.52 35.24 -32.79
C ASP A 940 34.54 34.07 -33.07
N VAL A 941 33.62 34.35 -33.99
CA VAL A 941 33.08 33.54 -35.12
C VAL A 941 32.88 32.00 -35.01
N ILE A 942 31.59 31.61 -35.12
CA ILE A 942 30.96 30.58 -35.98
C ILE A 942 31.81 29.39 -36.50
N GLY A 943 31.35 28.15 -36.24
CA GLY A 943 31.57 27.00 -37.14
C GLY A 943 31.47 25.59 -36.51
N GLU A 944 30.42 24.82 -36.86
CA GLU A 944 30.46 23.34 -36.97
C GLU A 944 30.69 23.01 -38.48
N PRO A 945 31.14 21.81 -38.95
CA PRO A 945 31.01 20.46 -38.35
C PRO A 945 32.19 19.45 -38.56
N GLY A 946 32.17 18.33 -37.81
CA GLY A 946 32.45 16.98 -38.35
C GLY A 946 33.90 16.45 -38.50
N ALA A 947 34.08 15.23 -37.96
CA ALA A 947 34.96 14.12 -38.39
C ALA A 947 36.46 14.04 -38.00
N VAL A 948 36.71 13.15 -37.02
CA VAL A 948 37.69 12.03 -36.92
C VAL A 948 39.07 12.12 -37.63
N VAL A 949 40.16 11.88 -36.85
CA VAL A 949 41.18 10.79 -37.02
C VAL A 949 42.60 11.17 -36.50
N ILE A 950 43.00 10.51 -35.41
CA ILE A 950 44.28 9.79 -35.12
C ILE A 950 45.66 10.52 -35.26
N LYS A 951 46.42 10.68 -34.15
CA LYS A 951 47.57 9.85 -33.68
C LYS A 951 48.55 10.60 -32.74
N ALA A 952 48.74 10.01 -31.56
CA ALA A 952 49.98 9.77 -30.79
C ALA A 952 51.19 10.73 -30.89
N VAL A 953 51.88 10.96 -29.76
CA VAL A 953 53.23 10.39 -29.50
C VAL A 953 53.87 10.89 -28.18
N LYS A 954 54.29 9.89 -27.40
CA LYS A 954 55.49 9.74 -26.53
C LYS A 954 55.70 10.48 -25.21
N THR A 955 55.89 9.60 -24.23
CA THR A 955 56.65 9.64 -22.97
C THR A 955 58.17 9.85 -23.14
N LYS A 956 58.82 10.36 -22.07
CA LYS A 956 60.13 9.93 -21.48
C LYS A 956 60.39 10.71 -20.17
N LYS A 957 60.43 10.03 -19.00
CA LYS A 957 61.60 9.58 -18.18
C LYS A 957 62.33 10.74 -17.42
N ALA A 958 62.23 10.86 -16.08
CA ALA A 958 62.99 10.21 -14.95
C ALA A 958 64.33 10.96 -14.61
N PRO A 959 65.09 10.75 -13.49
CA PRO A 959 64.91 9.83 -12.32
C PRO A 959 65.50 10.27 -10.90
N VAL A 960 65.25 9.41 -9.88
CA VAL A 960 66.11 8.90 -8.74
C VAL A 960 66.53 9.77 -7.52
N ALA A 961 66.21 9.29 -6.30
CA ALA A 961 67.18 8.81 -5.27
C ALA A 961 66.51 8.01 -4.12
N ARG A 962 67.18 6.92 -3.71
CA ARG A 962 66.82 5.86 -2.73
C ARG A 962 67.24 6.21 -1.28
N LYS A 963 66.61 5.56 -0.29
CA LYS A 963 67.30 4.65 0.67
C LYS A 963 66.31 3.75 1.42
N THR A 964 66.87 2.64 1.91
CA THR A 964 66.28 1.31 2.13
C THR A 964 66.47 0.87 3.59
N LYS A 965 65.64 -0.08 4.05
CA LYS A 965 65.90 -1.25 4.96
C LYS A 965 64.84 -1.38 6.07
N VAL A 966 64.47 -2.53 6.65
CA VAL A 966 64.41 -3.99 6.34
C VAL A 966 64.00 -4.66 7.69
N ALA A 967 63.28 -5.81 7.61
CA ALA A 967 63.12 -6.88 8.63
C ALA A 967 62.17 -6.67 9.82
N LYS A 968 61.66 -7.69 10.53
CA LYS A 968 61.21 -9.10 10.31
C LYS A 968 60.79 -9.59 11.73
N ALA A 969 59.62 -10.22 11.86
CA ALA A 969 59.12 -11.24 12.85
C ALA A 969 59.62 -11.34 14.32
N ILE A 970 58.69 -11.68 15.24
CA ILE A 970 58.70 -12.54 16.47
C ILE A 970 57.31 -12.33 17.14
N VAL A 971 56.35 -13.26 17.31
CA VAL A 971 56.17 -14.54 18.07
C VAL A 971 56.05 -14.40 19.61
N ALA A 972 55.05 -15.12 20.16
CA ALA A 972 54.85 -15.64 21.53
C ALA A 972 53.81 -14.93 22.45
N ASP A 973 52.64 -15.57 22.58
CA ASP A 973 52.12 -16.31 23.75
C ASP A 973 51.96 -15.70 25.17
N ASP A 974 50.91 -16.23 25.82
CA ASP A 974 50.65 -16.46 27.25
C ASP A 974 49.88 -15.44 28.13
N ASP A 975 48.65 -15.88 28.46
CA ASP A 975 48.12 -16.21 29.80
C ASP A 975 47.65 -15.17 30.85
N GLU A 976 46.46 -15.55 31.36
CA GLU A 976 45.96 -15.54 32.75
C GLU A 976 45.54 -14.26 33.52
N ALA A 977 44.27 -14.34 33.93
CA ALA A 977 43.72 -14.21 35.29
C ALA A 977 43.81 -12.90 36.10
N GLY A 978 42.65 -12.49 36.63
CA GLY A 978 42.52 -12.26 38.08
C GLY A 978 42.17 -10.86 38.58
N VAL A 979 40.96 -10.75 39.15
CA VAL A 979 40.62 -10.14 40.47
C VAL A 979 41.15 -8.74 40.83
N GLY A 980 40.26 -7.89 41.34
CA GLY A 980 40.65 -6.98 42.43
C GLY A 980 39.97 -5.61 42.48
N ASP A 981 39.08 -5.50 43.46
CA ASP A 981 38.58 -4.30 44.14
C ASP A 981 39.45 -3.02 44.11
N GLY A 982 38.76 -1.88 44.21
CA GLY A 982 39.14 -0.92 45.25
C GLY A 982 38.97 0.57 44.96
N VAL A 983 37.97 1.16 45.64
CA VAL A 983 38.06 2.40 46.44
C VAL A 983 38.12 3.75 45.66
N LYS A 984 37.06 4.58 45.64
CA LYS A 984 36.63 5.59 46.67
C LYS A 984 37.75 6.64 46.95
N VAL A 985 37.58 7.95 46.81
CA VAL A 985 37.06 8.87 47.86
C VAL A 985 37.31 10.34 47.45
N ALA A 986 36.35 11.21 47.82
CA ALA A 986 36.40 12.64 48.21
C ALA A 986 36.90 13.71 47.23
N VAL A 987 36.15 14.78 46.93
CA VAL A 987 35.48 15.81 47.79
C VAL A 987 36.44 16.87 48.36
N LYS A 988 36.18 18.13 47.99
CA LYS A 988 36.17 19.37 48.82
C LYS A 988 35.78 20.54 47.90
N VAL A 989 34.59 21.14 47.98
CA VAL A 989 34.05 22.07 48.99
C VAL A 989 34.93 23.30 49.23
N ALA A 990 34.45 24.49 48.84
CA ALA A 990 34.55 25.71 49.64
C ALA A 990 33.60 26.81 49.13
N THR A 991 32.61 27.12 49.97
CA THR A 991 31.90 28.41 50.17
C THR A 991 32.89 29.57 50.46
N LYS A 992 32.64 30.89 50.34
CA LYS A 992 31.48 31.73 50.73
C LYS A 992 31.75 33.22 50.37
N VAL A 993 30.72 33.94 49.89
CA VAL A 993 30.19 35.28 50.30
C VAL A 993 31.05 36.57 50.33
N THR A 994 30.59 37.62 49.63
CA THR A 994 30.23 39.02 50.07
C THR A 994 30.00 39.91 48.81
N ASP A 995 28.84 40.57 48.60
CA ASP A 995 28.44 41.99 48.95
C ASP A 995 29.43 43.08 48.46
N ALA A 996 29.09 44.29 47.94
CA ALA A 996 27.87 44.99 47.54
C ALA A 996 28.22 46.40 46.93
N LYS A 997 27.32 46.94 46.08
CA LYS A 997 26.79 48.34 46.00
C LYS A 997 27.33 49.44 45.02
N LYS A 998 26.33 50.01 44.28
CA LYS A 998 25.99 51.43 43.92
C LYS A 998 26.94 52.22 42.98
N ALA A 999 26.54 53.18 42.11
CA ALA A 999 25.26 53.75 41.64
C ALA A 999 25.48 54.68 40.40
N LYS A 1000 24.43 54.80 39.54
CA LYS A 1000 23.91 55.93 38.69
C LYS A 1000 24.81 56.87 37.86
N VAL A 1001 24.43 57.09 36.58
CA VAL A 1001 24.06 58.33 35.81
C VAL A 1001 23.70 57.87 34.37
N ALA A 1002 22.48 57.92 33.79
CA ALA A 1002 21.51 58.96 33.35
C ALA A 1002 21.37 59.04 31.81
N LYS A 1003 20.11 58.96 31.32
CA LYS A 1003 19.47 59.59 30.11
C LYS A 1003 20.04 59.28 28.70
N THR A 1004 19.31 59.03 27.61
CA THR A 1004 17.87 58.90 27.20
C THR A 1004 17.89 58.26 25.78
N VAL A 1005 16.88 57.50 25.32
CA VAL A 1005 15.95 57.80 24.19
C VAL A 1005 14.95 56.63 24.00
N LYS A 1006 13.73 56.99 23.59
CA LYS A 1006 12.42 56.32 23.67
C LYS A 1006 12.25 54.99 22.89
N LEU A 1007 11.53 54.04 23.50
CA LEU A 1007 10.95 52.82 22.90
C LEU A 1007 9.41 52.93 22.81
N ALA A 1008 8.84 52.51 21.67
CA ALA A 1008 7.40 52.43 21.42
C ALA A 1008 6.74 51.29 22.24
N LYS A 1009 5.57 51.58 22.84
CA LYS A 1009 4.84 50.67 23.76
C LYS A 1009 4.09 49.54 23.03
N SER A 1010 4.09 48.38 23.66
CA SER A 1010 3.28 47.19 23.35
C SER A 1010 1.78 47.36 23.73
N PRO A 1011 0.84 46.65 23.06
CA PRO A 1011 -0.59 46.80 23.31
C PRO A 1011 -1.07 46.17 24.63
N LYS A 1012 -2.11 46.77 25.22
CA LYS A 1012 -2.69 46.48 26.54
C LYS A 1012 -3.27 45.04 26.62
N LYS A 1013 -2.85 44.23 27.59
CA LYS A 1013 -3.48 42.92 27.91
C LYS A 1013 -4.74 43.13 28.75
N CYS A 1014 -5.85 42.49 28.36
CA CYS A 1014 -7.08 42.44 29.17
C CYS A 1014 -6.99 41.40 30.28
N LYS A 1015 -7.69 41.65 31.39
CA LYS A 1015 -7.80 40.70 32.51
C LYS A 1015 -8.63 39.47 32.11
N GLU A 1016 -8.43 38.37 32.83
CA GLU A 1016 -9.07 37.08 32.58
C GLU A 1016 -10.61 37.20 32.55
N GLY A 1017 -11.26 36.62 31.53
CA GLY A 1017 -12.70 36.74 31.28
C GLY A 1017 -13.15 37.99 30.49
N GLN A 1018 -12.21 38.81 30.01
CA GLN A 1018 -12.49 39.96 29.14
C GLN A 1018 -11.66 39.92 27.85
N VAL A 1019 -12.26 40.38 26.74
CA VAL A 1019 -11.58 40.50 25.44
C VAL A 1019 -11.47 41.97 25.02
N LEU A 1020 -10.38 42.31 24.34
CA LEU A 1020 -10.13 43.68 23.85
C LEU A 1020 -11.03 43.97 22.66
N ASN A 1021 -11.88 44.98 22.75
CA ASN A 1021 -12.66 45.44 21.61
C ASN A 1021 -11.73 46.19 20.62
N PRO A 1022 -11.57 45.69 19.37
CA PRO A 1022 -10.61 46.26 18.43
C PRO A 1022 -11.00 47.64 17.89
N ALA A 1023 -12.28 48.04 17.97
CA ALA A 1023 -12.74 49.37 17.53
C ALA A 1023 -12.54 50.45 18.60
N THR A 1024 -12.60 50.09 19.89
CA THR A 1024 -12.57 51.07 21.00
C THR A 1024 -11.36 50.92 21.93
N GLY A 1025 -10.57 49.85 21.79
CA GLY A 1025 -9.38 49.60 22.60
C GLY A 1025 -9.65 49.30 24.08
N ARG A 1026 -10.90 49.03 24.47
CA ARG A 1026 -11.31 48.72 25.86
C ARG A 1026 -11.58 47.22 26.04
N CYS A 1027 -11.32 46.70 27.24
CA CYS A 1027 -11.60 45.30 27.60
C CYS A 1027 -13.08 45.13 28.00
N ILE A 1028 -13.78 44.17 27.39
CA ILE A 1028 -15.21 43.90 27.63
C ILE A 1028 -15.43 42.44 28.05
N LYS A 1029 -16.39 42.18 28.95
CA LYS A 1029 -16.74 40.82 29.40
C LYS A 1029 -17.49 40.07 28.28
N GLN A 1030 -17.14 38.80 28.08
CA GLN A 1030 -17.76 37.94 27.07
C GLN A 1030 -19.18 37.55 27.52
N LYS A 1031 -20.23 38.06 26.87
CA LYS A 1031 -21.61 37.57 27.07
C LYS A 1031 -21.71 36.19 26.39
N VAL A 1032 -21.88 35.13 27.18
CA VAL A 1032 -22.21 33.80 26.70
C VAL A 1032 -23.70 33.78 26.34
N ALA A 1033 -24.02 33.55 25.07
CA ALA A 1033 -25.38 33.20 24.68
C ALA A 1033 -25.70 31.81 25.24
N ARG A 1034 -26.77 31.70 26.02
CA ARG A 1034 -27.39 30.41 26.37
C ARG A 1034 -28.05 29.86 25.11
N ASP A 1035 -27.45 28.84 24.51
CA ASP A 1035 -28.16 27.93 23.61
C ASP A 1035 -28.59 26.71 24.44
N ASP A 1036 -29.78 26.84 25.03
CA ASP A 1036 -30.61 25.70 25.43
C ASP A 1036 -31.13 25.04 24.15
N LYS A 1037 -30.51 23.92 23.75
CA LYS A 1037 -31.11 22.75 23.08
C LYS A 1037 -29.99 21.92 22.49
N TYR A 1038 -29.91 20.65 22.90
CA TYR A 1038 -29.89 19.44 22.08
C TYR A 1038 -29.39 18.30 22.96
N SER A 1039 -30.35 17.59 23.56
CA SER A 1039 -30.23 16.18 23.88
C SER A 1039 -29.93 15.38 22.61
N PHE A 1040 -28.87 14.57 22.59
CA PHE A 1040 -28.80 13.24 21.97
C PHE A 1040 -27.56 12.47 22.46
#